data_AF-A0AAI9GUZ5-F1
#
_entry.id   AF-A0AAI9GUZ5-F1
#
_cell.length_a   1.000
_cell.length_b   1.000
_cell.length_c   1.000
_cell.angle_alpha   90.00
_cell.angle_beta   90.00
_cell.angle_gamma   90.00
#
_symmetry.space_group_name_H-M   'P 1'
#
loop_
_entity.id
_entity.type
_entity.pdbx_description
1 polymer ?
#
loop_
_entity_poly.entity_id
_entity_poly.type
_entity_poly.pdbx_seq_one_letter_code
_entity_poly.pdbx_strand_id
1 'polypeptide(L)'
;MSSRRRVVPGVHPYDGPAGGWGALKATAIAVRTQMDALDAPATLLRTNQPDGFDCPGCAWPDKEHKSTFQFCENGAKAVTWEATSKRVTAEFLAANTVTSLLARSDFELEGYGRLTQPLAYDKASDTLRPVSWEAAFARIGAILRTLQPHEVEFYTSGRASNEAAFLFQLFAREYGTNNFPDCSNMCHESTSVGLPQSIGIGKGTVSLDDFDKTELVISIGHNPGTNHPRMMGTLHELARRGVPIIVFNPLKERALERFADPQNVIEMATYSSTNIASTYFQVKAGGDAAALKGIAKALLQLEAEQGKVLDRAFIDEHTLGFTDFAQDLQATQWQDIERESGLTRGDLERVAAAYAKSHATIITYGMGITQHNKGTANVRLIADLLLMRGNIGKPGAGICPLRGHSNVQGNRTVGITEKPSPQFLANLQRVFGFTPPQEHGHDAVKALQAMIEGESKALLCLGGNFAVAMPDSERAFPAMRGLDLSVHIGTKLNRSHLLVAKETIILPCLGRTELDLQETGRQSITVEDSMSMVHASSGKLKPGSPELRSEPAIVAGMAMATLTESKINWLALVADYDRIRDLIEQTIPGFDHYNQRIRHPGGFRMPLPPTERIWPTPTGKAMFSVFDGVHENQQVEGHEVMRLVTLRSHDQYNTTIYAMDDRYRGVFGRRDVLFMNEQDMAELGFEHGDRVDIRSALPGHHQRLDDITLVAYNIAPGTVAAYYPEANVLVPLDYLDKESGTPSYKSAPVRLTLRSKEIRALTALR
;
A
#
# COMPACT_ATOMS: atom_id res chain seq x y z
N MET A 1 17.92 -28.58 26.44
CA MET A 1 16.82 -29.56 26.63
C MET A 1 15.60 -29.01 25.91
N SER A 2 15.27 -29.52 24.72
CA SER A 2 14.08 -29.06 23.98
C SER A 2 12.85 -29.64 24.66
N SER A 3 12.12 -28.83 25.44
CA SER A 3 10.72 -29.15 25.69
C SER A 3 10.04 -29.18 24.32
N ARG A 4 9.21 -30.20 24.05
CA ARG A 4 8.38 -30.21 22.84
C ARG A 4 7.47 -28.99 22.94
N ARG A 5 7.52 -28.10 21.94
CA ARG A 5 6.57 -26.97 21.83
C ARG A 5 5.14 -27.52 21.91
N ARG A 6 4.27 -26.81 22.64
CA ARG A 6 2.84 -27.15 22.71
C ARG A 6 2.25 -27.12 21.30
N VAL A 7 1.31 -28.03 21.01
CA VAL A 7 0.63 -28.06 19.73
C VAL A 7 -0.44 -26.97 19.71
N VAL A 8 -0.30 -26.00 18.82
CA VAL A 8 -1.30 -24.94 18.59
C VAL A 8 -2.08 -25.27 17.31
N PRO A 9 -3.40 -25.51 17.39
CA PRO A 9 -4.24 -25.75 16.22
C PRO A 9 -4.09 -24.64 15.17
N GLY A 10 -3.87 -25.04 13.92
CA GLY A 10 -3.67 -24.12 12.80
C GLY A 10 -2.26 -23.54 12.69
N VAL A 11 -1.30 -23.93 13.54
CA VAL A 11 0.08 -23.45 13.45
C VAL A 11 1.02 -24.63 13.23
N HIS A 12 1.74 -24.62 12.10
CA HIS A 12 2.74 -25.64 11.77
C HIS A 12 3.80 -25.10 10.81
N PRO A 13 5.06 -25.57 10.90
CA PRO A 13 6.14 -25.09 10.03
C PRO A 13 5.83 -25.28 8.54
N TYR A 14 6.30 -24.33 7.72
CA TYR A 14 6.24 -24.41 6.26
C TYR A 14 7.66 -24.46 5.68
N ASP A 15 8.05 -25.62 5.17
CA ASP A 15 9.41 -25.85 4.66
C ASP A 15 9.51 -25.78 3.12
N GLY A 16 8.39 -25.58 2.41
CA GLY A 16 8.37 -25.43 0.95
C GLY A 16 8.90 -24.07 0.49
N PRO A 17 9.34 -23.89 -0.76
CA PRO A 17 9.68 -22.56 -1.29
C PRO A 17 8.42 -21.71 -1.50
N ALA A 18 8.59 -20.39 -1.59
CA ALA A 18 7.51 -19.56 -2.14
C ALA A 18 7.33 -19.85 -3.65
N GLY A 19 6.12 -19.69 -4.16
CA GLY A 19 5.80 -20.01 -5.56
C GLY A 19 5.57 -21.52 -5.80
N GLY A 20 6.05 -22.01 -6.94
CA GLY A 20 6.00 -23.40 -7.37
C GLY A 20 4.61 -24.08 -7.32
N TRP A 21 4.59 -25.38 -7.01
CA TRP A 21 3.37 -26.18 -6.93
C TRP A 21 2.38 -25.69 -5.88
N GLY A 22 2.87 -25.09 -4.79
CA GLY A 22 2.02 -24.46 -3.79
C GLY A 22 1.19 -23.33 -4.39
N ALA A 23 1.82 -22.44 -5.16
CA ALA A 23 1.15 -21.34 -5.82
C ALA A 23 0.12 -21.79 -6.86
N LEU A 24 0.42 -22.83 -7.64
CA LEU A 24 -0.52 -23.41 -8.60
C LEU A 24 -1.75 -24.00 -7.90
N LYS A 25 -1.56 -24.75 -6.80
CA LYS A 25 -2.66 -25.32 -6.01
C LYS A 25 -3.56 -24.22 -5.45
N ALA A 26 -2.99 -23.17 -4.88
CA ALA A 26 -3.74 -22.03 -4.33
C ALA A 26 -4.53 -21.29 -5.43
N THR A 27 -3.92 -21.08 -6.59
CA THR A 27 -4.59 -20.49 -7.76
C THR A 27 -5.79 -21.32 -8.21
N ALA A 28 -5.63 -22.65 -8.30
CA ALA A 28 -6.72 -23.56 -8.67
C ALA A 28 -7.88 -23.53 -7.66
N ILE A 29 -7.58 -23.44 -6.35
CA ILE A 29 -8.60 -23.29 -5.30
C ILE A 29 -9.34 -21.96 -5.43
N ALA A 30 -8.62 -20.85 -5.66
CA ALA A 30 -9.21 -19.53 -5.83
C ALA A 30 -10.14 -19.45 -7.04
N VAL A 31 -9.74 -20.07 -8.17
CA VAL A 31 -10.58 -20.19 -9.36
C VAL A 31 -11.86 -20.96 -9.04
N ARG A 32 -11.72 -22.18 -8.49
CA ARG A 32 -12.86 -23.06 -8.21
C ARG A 32 -13.88 -22.47 -7.24
N THR A 33 -13.43 -21.65 -6.29
CA THR A 33 -14.30 -21.12 -5.22
C THR A 33 -15.00 -19.81 -5.57
N GLN A 34 -14.50 -19.07 -6.55
CA GLN A 34 -14.99 -17.72 -6.86
C GLN A 34 -15.61 -17.61 -8.25
N MET A 35 -15.06 -18.28 -9.26
CA MET A 35 -15.48 -18.13 -10.65
C MET A 35 -15.95 -19.45 -11.25
N ASP A 36 -16.77 -19.35 -12.29
CA ASP A 36 -17.07 -20.50 -13.14
C ASP A 36 -15.78 -20.99 -13.83
N ALA A 37 -15.54 -22.30 -13.74
CA ALA A 37 -14.28 -22.91 -14.16
C ALA A 37 -13.97 -22.77 -15.66
N LEU A 38 -14.98 -22.49 -16.49
CA LEU A 38 -14.84 -22.33 -17.94
C LEU A 38 -14.33 -20.93 -18.34
N ASP A 39 -14.72 -19.89 -17.61
CA ASP A 39 -14.37 -18.49 -17.95
C ASP A 39 -13.06 -18.02 -17.28
N ALA A 40 -12.65 -18.68 -16.20
CA ALA A 40 -11.49 -18.28 -15.42
C ALA A 40 -10.15 -18.33 -16.20
N PRO A 41 -9.83 -19.37 -17.01
CA PRO A 41 -8.56 -19.40 -17.75
C PRO A 41 -8.43 -18.25 -18.75
N ALA A 42 -9.49 -17.96 -19.50
CA ALA A 42 -9.51 -16.86 -20.48
C ALA A 42 -9.38 -15.49 -19.79
N THR A 43 -9.97 -15.33 -18.61
CA THR A 43 -9.88 -14.10 -17.80
C THR A 43 -8.45 -13.90 -17.28
N LEU A 44 -7.85 -14.94 -16.70
CA LEU A 44 -6.49 -14.87 -16.17
C LEU A 44 -5.46 -14.56 -17.26
N LEU A 45 -5.58 -15.19 -18.44
CA LEU A 45 -4.70 -14.93 -19.60
C LEU A 45 -4.81 -13.50 -20.16
N ARG A 46 -5.89 -12.76 -19.86
CA ARG A 46 -6.05 -11.35 -20.25
C ARG A 46 -5.48 -10.37 -19.24
N THR A 47 -5.07 -10.84 -18.05
CA THR A 47 -4.51 -9.97 -17.01
C THR A 47 -3.15 -9.47 -17.46
N ASN A 48 -2.90 -8.16 -17.34
CA ASN A 48 -1.62 -7.51 -17.64
C ASN A 48 -1.17 -7.70 -19.09
N GLN A 49 -2.13 -7.76 -20.01
CA GLN A 49 -1.88 -7.81 -21.45
C GLN A 49 -2.22 -6.45 -22.07
N PRO A 50 -1.57 -6.03 -23.18
CA PRO A 50 -1.81 -4.73 -23.81
C PRO A 50 -3.29 -4.44 -24.13
N ASP A 51 -4.03 -5.43 -24.64
CA ASP A 51 -5.47 -5.32 -24.94
C ASP A 51 -6.37 -5.89 -23.83
N GLY A 52 -5.78 -6.09 -22.65
CA GLY A 52 -6.39 -6.69 -21.47
C GLY A 52 -6.68 -5.68 -20.38
N PHE A 53 -6.65 -6.13 -19.13
CA PHE A 53 -6.84 -5.27 -17.95
C PHE A 53 -5.65 -5.40 -17.01
N ASP A 54 -5.31 -4.30 -16.34
CA ASP A 54 -4.26 -4.27 -15.33
C ASP A 54 -4.73 -4.96 -14.04
N CYS A 55 -3.87 -5.75 -13.41
CA CYS A 55 -4.18 -6.44 -12.17
C CYS A 55 -4.56 -5.42 -11.06
N PRO A 56 -5.77 -5.49 -10.48
CA PRO A 56 -6.16 -4.54 -9.44
C PRO A 56 -5.34 -4.66 -8.15
N GLY A 57 -4.57 -5.75 -8.01
CA GLY A 57 -3.86 -6.16 -6.81
C GLY A 57 -2.37 -5.80 -6.71
N CYS A 58 -1.74 -5.15 -7.70
CA CYS A 58 -0.30 -4.84 -7.60
C CYS A 58 0.12 -3.73 -8.58
N ALA A 59 1.00 -2.82 -8.15
CA ALA A 59 1.58 -1.76 -8.99
C ALA A 59 2.98 -2.09 -9.53
N TRP A 60 3.40 -3.36 -9.48
CA TRP A 60 4.66 -3.77 -10.13
C TRP A 60 4.48 -3.68 -11.66
N PRO A 61 5.43 -3.11 -12.43
CA PRO A 61 5.32 -3.00 -13.88
C PRO A 61 5.28 -4.35 -14.60
N ASP A 62 4.81 -4.33 -15.83
CA ASP A 62 4.88 -5.47 -16.76
C ASP A 62 6.14 -5.41 -17.62
N LYS A 63 6.78 -6.56 -17.86
CA LYS A 63 7.92 -6.66 -18.79
C LYS A 63 7.43 -6.42 -20.23
N GLU A 64 8.23 -5.72 -21.06
CA GLU A 64 7.91 -5.51 -22.48
C GLU A 64 7.78 -6.81 -23.28
N HIS A 65 8.45 -7.89 -22.85
CA HIS A 65 8.35 -9.19 -23.51
C HIS A 65 6.97 -9.82 -23.29
N LYS A 66 6.33 -10.16 -24.42
CA LYS A 66 4.97 -10.70 -24.61
C LYS A 66 4.79 -12.11 -24.00
N SER A 67 5.15 -12.32 -22.75
CA SER A 67 4.80 -13.56 -22.05
C SER A 67 3.28 -13.70 -22.03
N THR A 68 2.82 -14.90 -22.38
CA THR A 68 1.40 -15.28 -22.31
C THR A 68 0.89 -15.37 -20.87
N PHE A 69 1.79 -15.41 -19.88
CA PHE A 69 1.46 -15.49 -18.45
C PHE A 69 2.09 -14.33 -17.68
N GLN A 70 1.31 -13.27 -17.43
CA GLN A 70 1.72 -12.07 -16.69
C GLN A 70 0.98 -11.89 -15.35
N PHE A 71 0.48 -12.97 -14.74
CA PHE A 71 -0.18 -12.90 -13.43
C PHE A 71 0.52 -13.80 -12.39
N CYS A 72 0.41 -13.42 -11.12
CA CYS A 72 0.92 -14.19 -9.99
C CYS A 72 -0.22 -14.82 -9.18
N GLU A 73 0.10 -15.66 -8.18
CA GLU A 73 -0.89 -16.30 -7.30
C GLU A 73 -1.88 -15.29 -6.67
N ASN A 74 -1.37 -14.21 -6.09
CA ASN A 74 -2.21 -13.18 -5.47
C ASN A 74 -2.94 -12.32 -6.50
N GLY A 75 -2.37 -12.13 -7.69
CA GLY A 75 -3.06 -11.52 -8.82
C GLY A 75 -4.26 -12.35 -9.26
N ALA A 76 -4.10 -13.67 -9.37
CA ALA A 76 -5.19 -14.57 -9.68
C ALA A 76 -6.29 -14.53 -8.62
N LYS A 77 -5.94 -14.53 -7.32
CA LYS A 77 -6.91 -14.35 -6.23
C LYS A 77 -7.65 -13.01 -6.35
N ALA A 78 -6.95 -11.91 -6.62
CA ALA A 78 -7.57 -10.59 -6.76
C ALA A 78 -8.57 -10.55 -7.93
N VAL A 79 -8.17 -11.10 -9.08
CA VAL A 79 -9.01 -11.17 -10.29
C VAL A 79 -10.23 -12.06 -10.05
N THR A 80 -10.05 -13.28 -9.52
CA THR A 80 -11.18 -14.18 -9.29
C THR A 80 -12.11 -13.67 -8.18
N TRP A 81 -11.56 -12.99 -7.17
CA TRP A 81 -12.36 -12.35 -6.13
C TRP A 81 -13.25 -11.24 -6.70
N GLU A 82 -12.72 -10.39 -7.58
CA GLU A 82 -13.49 -9.32 -8.24
C GLU A 82 -14.53 -9.89 -9.21
N ALA A 83 -14.14 -10.88 -10.02
CA ALA A 83 -14.96 -11.51 -11.06
C ALA A 83 -15.87 -12.64 -10.52
N THR A 84 -16.01 -12.74 -9.20
CA THR A 84 -16.78 -13.80 -8.54
C THR A 84 -18.19 -13.92 -9.12
N SER A 85 -18.77 -15.13 -9.16
CA SER A 85 -20.18 -15.35 -9.56
C SER A 85 -21.18 -15.06 -8.44
N LYS A 86 -20.71 -14.94 -7.19
CA LYS A 86 -21.55 -14.62 -6.02
C LYS A 86 -22.10 -13.19 -6.09
N ARG A 87 -23.33 -13.00 -5.63
CA ARG A 87 -24.04 -11.71 -5.66
C ARG A 87 -24.68 -11.43 -4.30
N VAL A 88 -24.47 -10.20 -3.84
CA VAL A 88 -25.25 -9.59 -2.75
C VAL A 88 -26.48 -8.96 -3.41
N THR A 89 -27.62 -9.65 -3.32
CA THR A 89 -28.89 -9.20 -3.92
C THR A 89 -29.70 -8.35 -2.95
N ALA A 90 -30.72 -7.67 -3.47
CA ALA A 90 -31.67 -6.91 -2.66
C ALA A 90 -32.39 -7.80 -1.63
N GLU A 91 -32.75 -9.03 -2.01
CA GLU A 91 -33.42 -9.98 -1.11
C GLU A 91 -32.51 -10.41 0.03
N PHE A 92 -31.23 -10.64 -0.24
CA PHE A 92 -30.23 -10.92 0.80
C PHE A 92 -30.13 -9.75 1.78
N LEU A 93 -30.02 -8.52 1.30
CA LEU A 93 -29.88 -7.34 2.16
C LEU A 93 -31.15 -7.02 2.94
N ALA A 94 -32.33 -7.26 2.36
CA ALA A 94 -33.59 -7.11 3.07
C ALA A 94 -33.78 -8.16 4.18
N ALA A 95 -33.20 -9.36 4.01
CA ALA A 95 -33.26 -10.44 4.99
C ALA A 95 -32.19 -10.36 6.10
N ASN A 96 -31.20 -9.47 5.97
CA ASN A 96 -30.10 -9.34 6.92
C ASN A 96 -29.97 -7.91 7.40
N THR A 97 -30.15 -7.69 8.70
CA THR A 97 -29.97 -6.36 9.28
C THR A 97 -28.51 -5.93 9.24
N VAL A 98 -28.24 -4.63 9.16
CA VAL A 98 -26.89 -4.07 9.25
C VAL A 98 -26.23 -4.51 10.55
N THR A 99 -26.96 -4.54 11.66
CA THR A 99 -26.47 -5.08 12.93
C THR A 99 -26.00 -6.53 12.82
N SER A 100 -26.77 -7.39 12.15
CA SER A 100 -26.41 -8.81 11.97
C SER A 100 -25.19 -9.00 11.06
N LEU A 101 -25.07 -8.17 10.03
CA LEU A 101 -23.91 -8.17 9.12
C LEU A 101 -22.67 -7.64 9.82
N LEU A 102 -22.78 -6.62 10.68
CA LEU A 102 -21.63 -6.04 11.40
C LEU A 102 -20.95 -7.07 12.33
N ALA A 103 -21.69 -8.05 12.84
CA ALA A 103 -21.17 -9.15 13.65
C ALA A 103 -20.36 -10.19 12.84
N ARG A 104 -20.39 -10.14 11.51
CA ARG A 104 -19.62 -11.01 10.63
C ARG A 104 -18.18 -10.54 10.50
N SER A 105 -17.27 -11.47 10.26
CA SER A 105 -15.88 -11.15 9.94
C SER A 105 -15.75 -10.43 8.60
N ASP A 106 -14.65 -9.70 8.40
CA ASP A 106 -14.37 -9.04 7.11
C ASP A 106 -14.26 -10.03 5.96
N PHE A 107 -13.74 -11.23 6.24
CA PHE A 107 -13.69 -12.34 5.30
C PHE A 107 -15.09 -12.79 4.84
N GLU A 108 -16.02 -12.99 5.79
CA GLU A 108 -17.41 -13.36 5.48
C GLU A 108 -18.12 -12.27 4.67
N LEU A 109 -17.97 -10.99 5.08
CA LEU A 109 -18.63 -9.85 4.45
C LEU A 109 -18.30 -9.74 2.96
N GLU A 110 -17.02 -9.79 2.61
CA GLU A 110 -16.59 -9.78 1.21
C GLU A 110 -16.91 -11.10 0.48
N GLY A 111 -17.00 -12.20 1.24
CA GLY A 111 -17.32 -13.53 0.76
C GLY A 111 -18.75 -13.70 0.24
N TYR A 112 -19.69 -12.80 0.62
CA TYR A 112 -21.07 -12.80 0.11
C TYR A 112 -21.18 -12.43 -1.38
N GLY A 113 -20.18 -11.74 -1.94
CA GLY A 113 -20.08 -11.49 -3.37
C GLY A 113 -20.27 -10.03 -3.80
N ARG A 114 -20.57 -9.82 -5.08
CA ARG A 114 -20.67 -8.49 -5.71
C ARG A 114 -21.95 -7.76 -5.34
N LEU A 115 -21.84 -6.46 -5.06
CA LEU A 115 -22.98 -5.56 -5.01
C LEU A 115 -23.53 -5.36 -6.43
N THR A 116 -24.85 -5.22 -6.56
CA THR A 116 -25.54 -5.34 -7.86
C THR A 116 -26.37 -4.11 -8.26
N GLN A 117 -26.82 -3.32 -7.31
CA GLN A 117 -27.66 -2.13 -7.52
C GLN A 117 -27.44 -1.11 -6.39
N PRO A 118 -27.72 0.19 -6.59
CA PRO A 118 -27.55 1.20 -5.55
C PRO A 118 -28.42 0.91 -4.32
N LEU A 119 -27.86 1.22 -3.15
CA LEU A 119 -28.49 0.94 -1.85
C LEU A 119 -28.49 2.19 -0.98
N ALA A 120 -29.54 2.34 -0.18
CA ALA A 120 -29.62 3.29 0.92
C ALA A 120 -29.93 2.56 2.22
N TYR A 121 -29.36 3.02 3.34
CA TYR A 121 -29.69 2.48 4.65
C TYR A 121 -31.07 2.95 5.10
N ASP A 122 -31.93 2.01 5.50
CA ASP A 122 -33.23 2.27 6.11
C ASP A 122 -33.17 2.02 7.61
N LYS A 123 -33.19 3.10 8.39
CA LYS A 123 -33.12 3.06 9.85
C LYS A 123 -34.30 2.33 10.50
N ALA A 124 -35.49 2.38 9.89
CA ALA A 124 -36.69 1.77 10.47
C ALA A 124 -36.61 0.25 10.47
N SER A 125 -36.06 -0.35 9.41
CA SER A 125 -35.86 -1.81 9.34
C SER A 125 -34.45 -2.28 9.68
N ASP A 126 -33.50 -1.36 9.89
CA ASP A 126 -32.07 -1.65 10.05
C ASP A 126 -31.51 -2.45 8.86
N THR A 127 -31.92 -2.14 7.62
CA THR A 127 -31.48 -2.86 6.41
C THR A 127 -30.96 -1.93 5.33
N LEU A 128 -30.16 -2.45 4.41
CA LEU A 128 -29.79 -1.76 3.17
C LEU A 128 -30.84 -2.06 2.10
N ARG A 129 -31.49 -1.03 1.56
CA ARG A 129 -32.58 -1.16 0.60
C ARG A 129 -32.21 -0.60 -0.76
N PRO A 130 -32.71 -1.19 -1.86
CA PRO A 130 -32.57 -0.64 -3.20
C PRO A 130 -33.04 0.81 -3.30
N VAL A 131 -32.27 1.61 -4.03
CA VAL A 131 -32.64 2.98 -4.43
C VAL A 131 -32.27 3.17 -5.90
N SER A 132 -33.01 3.98 -6.65
CA SER A 132 -32.61 4.30 -8.02
C SER A 132 -31.37 5.20 -8.03
N TRP A 133 -30.60 5.16 -9.10
CA TRP A 133 -29.45 6.05 -9.30
C TRP A 133 -29.84 7.52 -9.19
N GLU A 134 -30.96 7.91 -9.80
CA GLU A 134 -31.45 9.28 -9.82
C GLU A 134 -31.84 9.76 -8.42
N ALA A 135 -32.51 8.90 -7.64
CA ALA A 135 -32.88 9.21 -6.26
C ALA A 135 -31.66 9.26 -5.34
N ALA A 136 -30.69 8.35 -5.53
CA ALA A 136 -29.43 8.36 -4.78
C ALA A 136 -28.65 9.66 -5.02
N PHE A 137 -28.41 10.02 -6.29
CA PHE A 137 -27.71 11.26 -6.64
C PHE A 137 -28.45 12.51 -6.16
N ALA A 138 -29.77 12.58 -6.35
CA ALA A 138 -30.56 13.70 -5.86
C ALA A 138 -30.45 13.86 -4.34
N ARG A 139 -30.47 12.75 -3.59
CA ARG A 139 -30.32 12.76 -2.12
C ARG A 139 -28.93 13.22 -1.71
N ILE A 140 -27.87 12.69 -2.32
CA ILE A 140 -26.47 13.08 -2.07
C ILE A 140 -26.30 14.57 -2.31
N GLY A 141 -26.68 15.05 -3.50
CA GLY A 141 -26.51 16.45 -3.87
C GLY A 141 -27.35 17.40 -3.01
N ALA A 142 -28.56 17.00 -2.61
CA ALA A 142 -29.39 17.79 -1.69
C ALA A 142 -28.72 17.97 -0.33
N ILE A 143 -28.07 16.94 0.22
CA ILE A 143 -27.36 17.05 1.50
C ILE A 143 -26.09 17.87 1.32
N LEU A 144 -25.27 17.59 0.32
CA LEU A 144 -24.01 18.31 0.08
C LEU A 144 -24.20 19.81 -0.13
N ARG A 145 -25.29 20.25 -0.77
CA ARG A 145 -25.62 21.67 -0.89
C ARG A 145 -25.94 22.38 0.43
N THR A 146 -26.22 21.64 1.49
CA THR A 146 -26.47 22.21 2.83
C THR A 146 -25.21 22.33 3.68
N LEU A 147 -24.12 21.65 3.29
CA LEU A 147 -22.86 21.61 4.01
C LEU A 147 -21.89 22.65 3.47
N GLN A 148 -20.98 23.11 4.33
CA GLN A 148 -19.83 23.92 3.94
C GLN A 148 -18.72 23.03 3.37
N PRO A 149 -17.90 23.54 2.42
CA PRO A 149 -16.90 22.71 1.76
C PRO A 149 -15.88 22.01 2.70
N HIS A 150 -15.48 22.67 3.79
CA HIS A 150 -14.55 22.11 4.76
C HIS A 150 -15.14 20.97 5.60
N GLU A 151 -16.48 20.82 5.63
CA GLU A 151 -17.18 19.77 6.38
C GLU A 151 -17.27 18.44 5.59
N VAL A 152 -16.67 18.37 4.38
CA VAL A 152 -16.80 17.22 3.48
C VAL A 152 -15.43 16.65 3.13
N GLU A 153 -15.32 15.32 3.24
CA GLU A 153 -14.12 14.54 2.96
C GLU A 153 -14.30 13.71 1.67
N PHE A 154 -13.32 13.79 0.76
CA PHE A 154 -13.32 13.04 -0.51
C PHE A 154 -12.24 11.97 -0.49
N TYR A 155 -12.54 10.83 0.13
CA TYR A 155 -11.61 9.71 0.26
C TYR A 155 -11.41 8.95 -1.05
N THR A 156 -10.16 8.63 -1.36
CA THR A 156 -9.81 7.88 -2.57
C THR A 156 -9.01 6.62 -2.25
N SER A 157 -9.42 5.49 -2.85
CA SER A 157 -8.61 4.28 -2.90
C SER A 157 -7.61 4.32 -4.06
N GLY A 158 -6.40 3.83 -3.83
CA GLY A 158 -5.35 3.69 -4.86
C GLY A 158 -5.68 2.71 -6.00
N ARG A 159 -6.91 2.18 -6.07
CA ARG A 159 -7.40 1.39 -7.20
C ARG A 159 -8.18 2.20 -8.24
N ALA A 160 -8.65 3.40 -7.87
CA ALA A 160 -9.38 4.28 -8.78
C ALA A 160 -8.55 4.50 -10.05
N SER A 161 -9.20 4.58 -11.20
CA SER A 161 -8.54 4.94 -12.46
C SER A 161 -8.09 6.40 -12.48
N ASN A 162 -7.16 6.74 -13.38
CA ASN A 162 -6.76 8.13 -13.60
C ASN A 162 -7.97 8.99 -14.00
N GLU A 163 -8.86 8.48 -14.85
CA GLU A 163 -10.05 9.20 -15.29
C GLU A 163 -11.03 9.44 -14.12
N ALA A 164 -11.32 8.42 -13.32
CA ALA A 164 -12.20 8.57 -12.16
C ALA A 164 -11.60 9.49 -11.10
N ALA A 165 -10.31 9.33 -10.79
CA ALA A 165 -9.59 10.16 -9.83
C ALA A 165 -9.53 11.63 -10.27
N PHE A 166 -9.28 11.89 -11.56
CA PHE A 166 -9.27 13.25 -12.10
C PHE A 166 -10.64 13.92 -12.01
N LEU A 167 -11.72 13.20 -12.36
CA LEU A 167 -13.07 13.73 -12.19
C LEU A 167 -13.44 13.94 -10.72
N PHE A 168 -12.99 13.06 -9.82
CA PHE A 168 -13.30 13.14 -8.40
C PHE A 168 -12.61 14.34 -7.74
N GLN A 169 -11.35 14.60 -8.09
CA GLN A 169 -10.67 15.80 -7.61
C GLN A 169 -11.28 17.09 -8.16
N LEU A 170 -11.75 17.05 -9.41
CA LEU A 170 -12.39 18.19 -10.06
C LEU A 170 -13.71 18.51 -9.37
N PHE A 171 -14.52 17.49 -9.07
CA PHE A 171 -15.76 17.63 -8.33
C PHE A 171 -15.52 18.26 -6.95
N ALA A 172 -14.59 17.72 -6.16
CA ALA A 172 -14.31 18.23 -4.82
C ALA A 172 -13.76 19.67 -4.81
N ARG A 173 -12.90 20.02 -5.78
CA ARG A 173 -12.34 21.39 -5.88
C ARG A 173 -13.33 22.40 -6.41
N GLU A 174 -14.22 22.02 -7.33
CA GLU A 174 -15.33 22.88 -7.76
C GLU A 174 -16.39 23.02 -6.65
N TYR A 175 -16.57 21.99 -5.82
CA TYR A 175 -17.34 22.08 -4.57
C TYR A 175 -16.70 23.02 -3.53
N GLY A 176 -15.37 23.19 -3.58
CA GLY A 176 -14.64 24.21 -2.83
C GLY A 176 -13.71 23.69 -1.75
N THR A 177 -13.30 22.41 -1.80
CA THR A 177 -12.40 21.82 -0.79
C THR A 177 -11.18 21.11 -1.39
N ASN A 178 -10.10 21.05 -0.61
CA ASN A 178 -8.91 20.23 -0.87
C ASN A 178 -8.83 19.02 0.09
N ASN A 179 -9.93 18.65 0.74
CA ASN A 179 -9.99 17.50 1.64
C ASN A 179 -9.94 16.19 0.86
N PHE A 180 -8.72 15.66 0.68
CA PHE A 180 -8.44 14.44 -0.08
C PHE A 180 -7.69 13.42 0.77
N PRO A 181 -8.33 12.84 1.80
CA PRO A 181 -7.76 11.68 2.46
C PRO A 181 -7.52 10.58 1.41
N ASP A 182 -6.29 10.11 1.28
CA ASP A 182 -5.89 9.08 0.31
C ASP A 182 -5.23 7.90 1.00
N CYS A 183 -5.37 6.73 0.40
CA CYS A 183 -4.66 5.54 0.84
C CYS A 183 -3.12 5.73 0.85
N SER A 184 -2.55 6.64 0.05
CA SER A 184 -1.11 6.96 0.10
C SER A 184 -0.71 7.54 1.45
N ASN A 185 -1.58 8.33 2.09
CA ASN A 185 -1.32 8.96 3.41
C ASN A 185 -0.94 7.89 4.44
N MET A 186 -1.56 6.71 4.37
CA MET A 186 -1.28 5.57 5.24
C MET A 186 -0.12 4.70 4.78
N CYS A 187 0.38 4.85 3.55
CA CYS A 187 1.35 3.94 2.93
C CYS A 187 2.70 4.61 2.66
N HIS A 188 2.82 5.33 1.55
CA HIS A 188 4.08 5.88 1.04
C HIS A 188 4.09 7.41 1.03
N GLU A 189 3.29 8.05 1.87
CA GLU A 189 3.31 9.52 1.96
C GLU A 189 4.67 10.05 2.41
N SER A 190 5.32 9.34 3.32
CA SER A 190 6.72 9.62 3.68
C SER A 190 7.66 9.59 2.48
N THR A 191 7.37 8.77 1.45
CA THR A 191 8.12 8.83 0.17
C THR A 191 7.76 10.07 -0.63
N SER A 192 6.47 10.40 -0.73
CA SER A 192 5.95 11.56 -1.44
C SER A 192 6.39 12.89 -0.81
N VAL A 193 6.73 12.91 0.48
CA VAL A 193 7.24 14.08 1.20
C VAL A 193 8.78 14.08 1.25
N GLY A 194 9.40 12.93 1.51
CA GLY A 194 10.86 12.84 1.70
C GLY A 194 11.65 12.97 0.40
N LEU A 195 11.27 12.25 -0.67
CA LEU A 195 12.05 12.26 -1.91
C LEU A 195 12.06 13.62 -2.63
N PRO A 196 10.98 14.43 -2.68
CA PRO A 196 11.09 15.78 -3.22
C PRO A 196 12.12 16.65 -2.52
N GLN A 197 12.31 16.46 -1.21
CA GLN A 197 13.34 17.19 -0.46
C GLN A 197 14.76 16.74 -0.85
N SER A 198 14.97 15.46 -1.18
CA SER A 198 16.28 14.91 -1.58
C SER A 198 16.59 15.04 -3.07
N ILE A 199 15.65 14.72 -3.96
CA ILE A 199 15.88 14.62 -5.41
C ILE A 199 14.83 15.37 -6.25
N GLY A 200 13.94 16.13 -5.62
CA GLY A 200 12.96 16.99 -6.31
C GLY A 200 11.69 16.30 -6.80
N ILE A 201 11.59 14.97 -6.71
CA ILE A 201 10.39 14.23 -7.13
C ILE A 201 10.06 13.07 -6.19
N GLY A 202 8.77 12.81 -5.99
CA GLY A 202 8.23 11.76 -5.11
C GLY A 202 8.12 10.37 -5.76
N LYS A 203 8.90 10.07 -6.80
CA LYS A 203 8.78 8.83 -7.61
C LYS A 203 10.07 8.01 -7.56
N GLY A 204 9.96 6.71 -7.85
CA GLY A 204 11.12 5.85 -8.04
C GLY A 204 11.91 6.25 -9.29
N THR A 205 13.21 5.96 -9.29
CA THR A 205 14.10 6.29 -10.42
C THR A 205 14.52 5.06 -11.23
N VAL A 206 14.01 3.89 -10.87
CA VAL A 206 14.42 2.59 -11.42
C VAL A 206 13.40 2.09 -12.44
N SER A 207 13.90 1.51 -13.52
CA SER A 207 13.15 0.76 -14.54
C SER A 207 13.40 -0.76 -14.42
N LEU A 208 12.63 -1.60 -15.12
CA LEU A 208 12.89 -3.04 -15.16
C LEU A 208 14.26 -3.34 -15.80
N ASP A 209 14.64 -2.59 -16.83
CA ASP A 209 15.94 -2.72 -17.52
C ASP A 209 17.13 -2.41 -16.60
N ASP A 210 16.94 -1.63 -15.54
CA ASP A 210 17.99 -1.40 -14.55
C ASP A 210 18.28 -2.67 -13.75
N PHE A 211 17.28 -3.51 -13.47
CA PHE A 211 17.55 -4.80 -12.85
C PHE A 211 18.41 -5.71 -13.74
N ASP A 212 18.40 -5.54 -15.06
CA ASP A 212 19.28 -6.31 -15.95
C ASP A 212 20.75 -5.88 -15.85
N LYS A 213 21.03 -4.65 -15.39
CA LYS A 213 22.39 -4.08 -15.32
C LYS A 213 22.91 -3.93 -13.89
N THR A 214 22.08 -4.20 -12.89
CA THR A 214 22.44 -3.99 -11.49
C THR A 214 23.47 -5.01 -11.00
N GLU A 215 24.36 -4.57 -10.13
CA GLU A 215 25.42 -5.38 -9.53
C GLU A 215 25.17 -5.67 -8.05
N LEU A 216 24.21 -4.98 -7.42
CA LEU A 216 23.82 -5.18 -6.03
C LEU A 216 22.38 -4.70 -5.82
N VAL A 217 21.57 -5.52 -5.14
CA VAL A 217 20.27 -5.08 -4.61
C VAL A 217 20.31 -5.05 -3.10
N ILE A 218 19.95 -3.92 -2.51
CA ILE A 218 19.64 -3.80 -1.07
C ILE A 218 18.12 -3.73 -0.92
N SER A 219 17.55 -4.70 -0.24
CA SER A 219 16.10 -4.93 -0.13
C SER A 219 15.63 -4.72 1.30
N ILE A 220 14.93 -3.61 1.56
CA ILE A 220 14.66 -3.12 2.92
C ILE A 220 13.16 -3.04 3.22
N GLY A 221 12.73 -3.61 4.35
CA GLY A 221 11.39 -3.34 4.91
C GLY A 221 10.22 -3.73 4.00
N HIS A 222 10.33 -4.81 3.22
CA HIS A 222 9.25 -5.30 2.37
C HIS A 222 9.22 -6.82 2.22
N ASN A 223 8.07 -7.35 1.80
CA ASN A 223 7.84 -8.77 1.51
C ASN A 223 7.27 -8.90 0.07
N PRO A 224 8.12 -9.10 -0.94
CA PRO A 224 7.68 -9.17 -2.33
C PRO A 224 6.90 -10.46 -2.61
N GLY A 225 7.17 -11.55 -1.91
CA GLY A 225 6.45 -12.83 -2.10
C GLY A 225 4.94 -12.76 -1.85
N THR A 226 4.52 -11.81 -1.02
CA THR A 226 3.11 -11.57 -0.69
C THR A 226 2.57 -10.29 -1.32
N ASN A 227 3.33 -9.18 -1.24
CA ASN A 227 2.84 -7.86 -1.64
C ASN A 227 3.09 -7.53 -3.11
N HIS A 228 4.17 -8.06 -3.68
CA HIS A 228 4.58 -7.80 -5.07
C HIS A 228 5.06 -9.09 -5.76
N PRO A 229 4.26 -10.18 -5.84
CA PRO A 229 4.84 -11.47 -6.19
C PRO A 229 5.40 -11.54 -7.61
N ARG A 230 5.01 -10.62 -8.51
CA ARG A 230 5.63 -10.45 -9.84
C ARG A 230 7.12 -10.05 -9.75
N MET A 231 7.51 -9.26 -8.75
CA MET A 231 8.91 -8.89 -8.50
C MET A 231 9.81 -10.11 -8.23
N MET A 232 9.24 -11.22 -7.75
CA MET A 232 10.02 -12.43 -7.50
C MET A 232 10.67 -13.00 -8.76
N GLY A 233 10.08 -12.80 -9.95
CA GLY A 233 10.73 -13.17 -11.21
C GLY A 233 12.03 -12.38 -11.41
N THR A 234 11.99 -11.05 -11.23
CA THR A 234 13.18 -10.20 -11.31
C THR A 234 14.25 -10.57 -10.28
N LEU A 235 13.87 -10.81 -9.02
CA LEU A 235 14.83 -11.20 -7.98
C LEU A 235 15.40 -12.61 -8.20
N HIS A 236 14.62 -13.54 -8.76
CA HIS A 236 15.06 -14.87 -9.14
C HIS A 236 16.10 -14.83 -10.26
N GLU A 237 15.85 -14.03 -11.30
CA GLU A 237 16.80 -13.81 -12.41
C GLU A 237 18.13 -13.21 -11.91
N LEU A 238 18.08 -12.26 -10.97
CA LEU A 238 19.26 -11.71 -10.32
C LEU A 238 20.06 -12.75 -9.54
N ALA A 239 19.39 -13.52 -8.68
CA ALA A 239 20.04 -14.54 -7.88
C ALA A 239 20.72 -15.61 -8.75
N ARG A 240 20.08 -16.01 -9.86
CA ARG A 240 20.65 -16.97 -10.83
C ARG A 240 21.83 -16.42 -11.61
N ARG A 241 21.93 -15.11 -11.77
CA ARG A 241 23.10 -14.41 -12.33
C ARG A 241 24.22 -14.19 -11.29
N GLY A 242 23.99 -14.56 -10.03
CA GLY A 242 24.95 -14.36 -8.95
C GLY A 242 25.02 -12.91 -8.46
N VAL A 243 24.04 -12.06 -8.79
CA VAL A 243 23.96 -10.70 -8.27
C VAL A 243 23.59 -10.77 -6.78
N PRO A 244 24.39 -10.17 -5.86
CA PRO A 244 24.07 -10.17 -4.44
C PRO A 244 22.76 -9.43 -4.15
N ILE A 245 21.93 -10.05 -3.31
CA ILE A 245 20.69 -9.47 -2.78
C ILE A 245 20.80 -9.47 -1.26
N ILE A 246 21.02 -8.28 -0.68
CA ILE A 246 21.14 -8.09 0.76
C ILE A 246 19.79 -7.63 1.31
N VAL A 247 19.22 -8.39 2.25
CA VAL A 247 17.91 -8.10 2.82
C VAL A 247 18.02 -7.54 4.24
N PHE A 248 17.23 -6.50 4.53
CA PHE A 248 16.98 -5.97 5.86
C PHE A 248 15.48 -6.06 6.17
N ASN A 249 15.09 -6.93 7.10
CA ASN A 249 13.70 -7.10 7.50
C ASN A 249 13.62 -7.81 8.86
N PRO A 250 12.81 -7.38 9.83
CA PRO A 250 12.72 -8.04 11.14
C PRO A 250 12.34 -9.54 11.05
N LEU A 251 11.51 -9.91 10.07
CA LEU A 251 11.13 -11.29 9.79
C LEU A 251 11.92 -11.83 8.59
N LYS A 252 12.21 -13.14 8.61
CA LYS A 252 12.67 -13.87 7.43
C LYS A 252 11.49 -14.24 6.54
N GLU A 253 11.33 -13.50 5.44
CA GLU A 253 10.22 -13.68 4.52
C GLU A 253 10.50 -14.81 3.54
N ARG A 254 9.55 -15.74 3.42
CA ARG A 254 9.82 -17.02 2.75
C ARG A 254 10.31 -16.87 1.31
N ALA A 255 9.74 -15.92 0.57
CA ALA A 255 10.12 -15.68 -0.81
C ALA A 255 11.50 -15.01 -0.96
N LEU A 256 11.94 -14.24 0.03
CA LEU A 256 13.29 -13.67 0.06
C LEU A 256 14.33 -14.70 0.50
N GLU A 257 13.94 -15.78 1.16
CA GLU A 257 14.81 -16.93 1.39
C GLU A 257 14.89 -17.82 0.15
N ARG A 258 13.74 -18.34 -0.31
CA ARG A 258 13.65 -19.39 -1.33
C ARG A 258 12.41 -19.21 -2.21
N PHE A 259 12.63 -19.21 -3.51
CA PHE A 259 11.57 -19.10 -4.51
C PHE A 259 11.72 -20.18 -5.58
N ALA A 260 10.60 -20.78 -5.98
CA ALA A 260 10.50 -21.64 -7.15
C ALA A 260 9.60 -20.95 -8.17
N ASP A 261 10.13 -20.66 -9.35
CA ASP A 261 9.38 -19.99 -10.40
C ASP A 261 8.39 -20.98 -11.04
N PRO A 262 7.06 -20.75 -10.96
CA PRO A 262 6.08 -21.61 -11.61
C PRO A 262 6.25 -21.72 -13.13
N GLN A 263 6.92 -20.75 -13.76
CA GLN A 263 7.20 -20.75 -15.21
C GLN A 263 8.47 -21.53 -15.57
N ASN A 264 9.31 -21.89 -14.58
CA ASN A 264 10.53 -22.66 -14.81
C ASN A 264 10.27 -24.17 -14.79
N VAL A 265 10.19 -24.77 -15.98
CA VAL A 265 9.89 -26.20 -16.17
C VAL A 265 10.85 -27.12 -15.39
N ILE A 266 12.13 -26.77 -15.30
CA ILE A 266 13.13 -27.58 -14.61
C ILE A 266 12.89 -27.55 -13.09
N GLU A 267 12.70 -26.35 -12.52
CA GLU A 267 12.42 -26.22 -11.07
C GLU A 267 11.13 -26.95 -10.70
N MET A 268 10.10 -26.86 -11.55
CA MET A 268 8.82 -27.53 -11.35
C MET A 268 8.91 -29.05 -11.45
N ALA A 269 9.64 -29.59 -12.44
CA ALA A 269 9.78 -31.03 -12.63
C ALA A 269 10.68 -31.69 -11.57
N THR A 270 11.69 -30.96 -11.09
CA THR A 270 12.67 -31.48 -10.12
C THR A 270 12.35 -31.12 -8.67
N TYR A 271 11.28 -30.37 -8.42
CA TYR A 271 10.92 -29.82 -7.10
C TYR A 271 12.05 -28.98 -6.47
N SER A 272 12.89 -28.35 -7.30
CA SER A 272 13.98 -27.49 -6.85
C SER A 272 13.52 -26.04 -6.65
N SER A 273 14.38 -25.21 -6.06
CA SER A 273 14.14 -23.79 -5.83
C SER A 273 15.45 -23.02 -5.85
N THR A 274 15.38 -21.71 -6.11
CA THR A 274 16.53 -20.81 -6.03
C THR A 274 16.56 -20.10 -4.67
N ASN A 275 17.74 -20.03 -4.04
CA ASN A 275 17.97 -19.16 -2.88
C ASN A 275 18.04 -17.72 -3.38
N ILE A 276 17.27 -16.81 -2.77
CA ILE A 276 17.12 -15.43 -3.28
C ILE A 276 18.10 -14.49 -2.59
N ALA A 277 17.94 -14.24 -1.29
CA ALA A 277 18.86 -13.40 -0.55
C ALA A 277 20.24 -14.08 -0.41
N SER A 278 21.30 -13.37 -0.80
CA SER A 278 22.67 -13.79 -0.51
C SER A 278 23.03 -13.54 0.96
N THR A 279 22.39 -12.55 1.59
CA THR A 279 22.57 -12.23 3.01
C THR A 279 21.29 -11.62 3.57
N TYR A 280 20.98 -11.94 4.82
CA TYR A 280 19.75 -11.52 5.49
C TYR A 280 20.07 -10.97 6.88
N PHE A 281 19.69 -9.72 7.14
CA PHE A 281 19.85 -9.03 8.41
C PHE A 281 18.48 -8.76 9.03
N GLN A 282 18.26 -9.27 10.24
CA GLN A 282 17.02 -9.06 10.99
C GLN A 282 17.13 -7.80 11.83
N VAL A 283 16.99 -6.65 11.16
CA VAL A 283 16.93 -5.34 11.82
C VAL A 283 15.75 -5.30 12.79
N LYS A 284 15.95 -4.70 13.97
CA LYS A 284 14.89 -4.46 14.95
C LYS A 284 13.89 -3.44 14.41
N ALA A 285 12.60 -3.61 14.71
CA ALA A 285 11.58 -2.66 14.26
C ALA A 285 11.84 -1.22 14.74
N GLY A 286 12.04 -0.31 13.79
CA GLY A 286 12.40 1.08 14.00
C GLY A 286 13.88 1.34 14.35
N GLY A 287 14.76 0.41 13.93
CA GLY A 287 16.21 0.54 13.94
C GLY A 287 16.81 0.73 12.54
N ASP A 288 15.98 1.08 11.55
CA ASP A 288 16.33 1.24 10.14
C ASP A 288 17.29 2.42 9.92
N ALA A 289 17.02 3.58 10.55
CA ALA A 289 17.88 4.75 10.53
C ALA A 289 19.26 4.44 11.13
N ALA A 290 19.29 3.70 12.24
CA ALA A 290 20.54 3.25 12.86
C ALA A 290 21.34 2.36 11.91
N ALA A 291 20.70 1.39 11.26
CA ALA A 291 21.35 0.51 10.29
C ALA A 291 21.88 1.31 9.07
N LEU A 292 21.06 2.20 8.49
CA LEU A 292 21.45 3.05 7.36
C LEU A 292 22.63 3.97 7.71
N LYS A 293 22.59 4.64 8.87
CA LYS A 293 23.71 5.44 9.37
C LYS A 293 24.96 4.60 9.60
N GLY A 294 24.83 3.38 10.13
CA GLY A 294 25.96 2.47 10.30
C GLY A 294 26.62 2.06 8.98
N ILE A 295 25.83 1.76 7.95
CA ILE A 295 26.35 1.46 6.60
C ILE A 295 27.07 2.69 6.02
N ALA A 296 26.45 3.87 6.11
CA ALA A 296 27.05 5.12 5.62
C ALA A 296 28.34 5.48 6.38
N LYS A 297 28.35 5.30 7.71
CA LYS A 297 29.54 5.50 8.56
C LYS A 297 30.67 4.55 8.18
N ALA A 298 30.37 3.27 7.95
CA ALA A 298 31.35 2.31 7.47
C ALA A 298 31.88 2.65 6.07
N LEU A 299 31.05 3.18 5.16
CA LEU A 299 31.53 3.69 3.87
C LEU A 299 32.50 4.86 4.01
N LEU A 300 32.26 5.80 4.93
CA LEU A 300 33.20 6.89 5.21
C LEU A 300 34.53 6.36 5.74
N GLN A 301 34.50 5.32 6.57
CA GLN A 301 35.70 4.66 7.06
C GLN A 301 36.47 3.98 5.93
N LEU A 302 35.80 3.23 5.06
CA LEU A 302 36.42 2.59 3.89
C LEU A 302 37.03 3.62 2.93
N GLU A 303 36.36 4.77 2.72
CA GLU A 303 36.90 5.89 1.95
C GLU A 303 38.20 6.43 2.56
N ALA A 304 38.25 6.60 3.88
CA ALA A 304 39.46 7.09 4.56
C ALA A 304 40.63 6.09 4.49
N GLU A 305 40.33 4.79 4.49
CA GLU A 305 41.33 3.72 4.46
C GLU A 305 41.86 3.41 3.04
N GLN A 306 40.97 3.42 2.04
CA GLN A 306 41.27 2.90 0.69
C GLN A 306 41.26 4.00 -0.38
N GLY A 307 40.51 5.08 -0.16
CA GLY A 307 40.17 6.08 -1.17
C GLY A 307 39.30 5.54 -2.31
N LYS A 308 38.66 6.44 -3.06
CA LYS A 308 37.82 6.11 -4.25
C LYS A 308 36.65 5.17 -3.94
N VAL A 309 36.16 5.17 -2.70
CA VAL A 309 34.93 4.50 -2.32
C VAL A 309 33.75 5.43 -2.58
N LEU A 310 33.83 6.71 -2.26
CA LEU A 310 32.74 7.65 -2.58
C LEU A 310 32.87 8.20 -4.00
N ASP A 311 31.74 8.53 -4.63
CA ASP A 311 31.75 9.24 -5.91
C ASP A 311 31.89 10.75 -5.66
N ARG A 312 33.13 11.19 -5.40
CA ARG A 312 33.44 12.59 -5.07
C ARG A 312 33.04 13.55 -6.18
N ALA A 313 33.25 13.19 -7.44
CA ALA A 313 32.87 14.02 -8.58
C ALA A 313 31.35 14.24 -8.61
N PHE A 314 30.56 13.16 -8.45
CA PHE A 314 29.12 13.28 -8.35
C PHE A 314 28.68 14.13 -7.15
N ILE A 315 29.28 13.91 -5.98
CA ILE A 315 28.95 14.67 -4.76
C ILE A 315 29.20 16.17 -4.99
N ASP A 316 30.37 16.55 -5.49
CA ASP A 316 30.76 17.95 -5.68
C ASP A 316 29.89 18.64 -6.75
N GLU A 317 29.60 17.94 -7.86
CA GLU A 317 28.84 18.47 -8.98
C GLU A 317 27.33 18.53 -8.67
N HIS A 318 26.74 17.41 -8.27
CA HIS A 318 25.29 17.23 -8.26
C HIS A 318 24.63 17.39 -6.88
N THR A 319 25.40 17.49 -5.80
CA THR A 319 24.82 17.46 -4.45
C THR A 319 25.12 18.70 -3.60
N LEU A 320 24.36 18.86 -2.52
CA LEU A 320 24.59 19.81 -1.44
C LEU A 320 24.32 19.14 -0.07
N GLY A 321 25.02 19.57 0.98
CA GLY A 321 24.81 19.09 2.36
C GLY A 321 25.66 17.89 2.80
N PHE A 322 26.53 17.34 1.93
CA PHE A 322 27.35 16.16 2.26
C PHE A 322 28.25 16.35 3.48
N THR A 323 28.84 17.54 3.66
CA THR A 323 29.76 17.83 4.78
C THR A 323 29.07 17.64 6.12
N ASP A 324 27.87 18.20 6.29
CA ASP A 324 27.11 18.13 7.55
C ASP A 324 26.67 16.70 7.83
N PHE A 325 26.20 15.99 6.78
CA PHE A 325 25.87 14.57 6.86
C PHE A 325 27.07 13.72 7.31
N ALA A 326 28.25 13.94 6.71
CA ALA A 326 29.46 13.21 7.08
C ALA A 326 29.90 13.48 8.52
N GLN A 327 29.77 14.72 9.00
CA GLN A 327 30.07 15.07 10.39
C GLN A 327 29.12 14.38 11.38
N ASP A 328 27.81 14.36 11.10
CA ASP A 328 26.83 13.64 11.91
C ASP A 328 27.13 12.14 11.98
N LEU A 329 27.45 11.51 10.84
CA LEU A 329 27.85 10.10 10.80
C LEU A 329 29.10 9.83 11.63
N GLN A 330 30.09 10.72 11.60
CA GLN A 330 31.31 10.61 12.41
C GLN A 330 31.02 10.74 13.92
N ALA A 331 30.17 11.68 14.31
CA ALA A 331 29.78 11.92 15.70
C ALA A 331 28.91 10.81 16.30
N THR A 332 28.12 10.12 15.45
CA THR A 332 27.24 9.03 15.88
C THR A 332 28.04 7.83 16.42
N GLN A 333 27.75 7.37 17.63
CA GLN A 333 28.50 6.27 18.27
C GLN A 333 28.06 4.90 17.73
N TRP A 334 29.03 4.00 17.54
CA TRP A 334 28.75 2.62 17.10
C TRP A 334 27.85 1.87 18.09
N GLN A 335 28.04 2.08 19.39
CA GLN A 335 27.22 1.45 20.43
C GLN A 335 25.74 1.81 20.31
N ASP A 336 25.42 3.05 19.92
CA ASP A 336 24.05 3.48 19.70
C ASP A 336 23.46 2.87 18.42
N ILE A 337 24.28 2.78 17.36
CA ILE A 337 23.91 2.10 16.10
C ILE A 337 23.57 0.63 16.36
N GLU A 338 24.44 -0.10 17.05
CA GLU A 338 24.27 -1.54 17.32
C GLU A 338 23.04 -1.79 18.20
N ARG A 339 22.84 -0.99 19.25
CA ARG A 339 21.72 -1.11 20.17
C ARG A 339 20.37 -0.87 19.47
N GLU A 340 20.26 0.20 18.70
CA GLU A 340 18.97 0.56 18.08
C GLU A 340 18.65 -0.31 16.86
N SER A 341 19.64 -0.62 16.01
CA SER A 341 19.44 -1.49 14.84
C SER A 341 19.24 -2.95 15.21
N GLY A 342 19.79 -3.40 16.34
CA GLY A 342 19.88 -4.82 16.68
C GLY A 342 20.89 -5.60 15.83
N LEU A 343 21.73 -4.91 15.05
CA LEU A 343 22.76 -5.49 14.19
C LEU A 343 24.15 -5.18 14.73
N THR A 344 25.12 -6.05 14.47
CA THR A 344 26.50 -5.80 14.89
C THR A 344 27.20 -4.82 13.95
N ARG A 345 28.23 -4.13 14.43
CA ARG A 345 29.11 -3.31 13.59
C ARG A 345 29.66 -4.10 12.40
N GLY A 346 30.07 -5.34 12.61
CA GLY A 346 30.59 -6.22 11.56
C GLY A 346 29.54 -6.58 10.50
N ASP A 347 28.24 -6.65 10.86
CA ASP A 347 27.16 -6.82 9.88
C ASP A 347 27.10 -5.62 8.93
N LEU A 348 27.11 -4.42 9.50
CA LEU A 348 26.96 -3.16 8.77
C LEU A 348 28.20 -2.86 7.92
N GLU A 349 29.40 -3.14 8.44
CA GLU A 349 30.66 -3.05 7.68
C GLU A 349 30.69 -4.04 6.50
N ARG A 350 30.14 -5.25 6.64
CA ARG A 350 30.02 -6.19 5.52
C ARG A 350 29.12 -5.65 4.40
N VAL A 351 28.02 -4.99 4.76
CA VAL A 351 27.13 -4.35 3.76
C VAL A 351 27.84 -3.19 3.09
N ALA A 352 28.51 -2.32 3.86
CA ALA A 352 29.30 -1.23 3.30
C ALA A 352 30.40 -1.73 2.35
N ALA A 353 31.07 -2.84 2.68
CA ALA A 353 32.09 -3.44 1.83
C ALA A 353 31.50 -4.04 0.53
N ALA A 354 30.33 -4.67 0.59
CA ALA A 354 29.63 -5.14 -0.61
C ALA A 354 29.18 -3.97 -1.49
N TYR A 355 28.64 -2.92 -0.87
CA TYR A 355 28.21 -1.72 -1.57
C TYR A 355 29.38 -0.95 -2.20
N ALA A 356 30.51 -0.87 -1.49
CA ALA A 356 31.74 -0.26 -2.00
C ALA A 356 32.28 -0.95 -3.26
N LYS A 357 32.03 -2.25 -3.43
CA LYS A 357 32.43 -3.02 -4.62
C LYS A 357 31.47 -2.85 -5.80
N SER A 358 30.20 -2.54 -5.55
CA SER A 358 29.18 -2.43 -6.59
C SER A 358 29.22 -1.07 -7.27
N HIS A 359 29.34 -1.06 -8.59
CA HIS A 359 29.25 0.16 -9.39
C HIS A 359 27.79 0.58 -9.61
N ALA A 360 26.85 -0.36 -9.66
CA ALA A 360 25.45 -0.06 -9.92
C ALA A 360 24.56 -0.77 -8.87
N THR A 361 24.01 0.02 -7.95
CA THR A 361 23.20 -0.50 -6.83
C THR A 361 21.78 0.03 -6.86
N ILE A 362 20.82 -0.89 -6.72
CA ILE A 362 19.42 -0.57 -6.51
C ILE A 362 19.07 -0.76 -5.02
N ILE A 363 18.41 0.24 -4.42
CA ILE A 363 17.77 0.06 -3.12
C ILE A 363 16.26 -0.02 -3.32
N THR A 364 15.68 -1.20 -3.03
CA THR A 364 14.23 -1.41 -3.01
C THR A 364 13.71 -1.30 -1.59
N TYR A 365 12.62 -0.58 -1.38
CA TYR A 365 12.00 -0.49 -0.05
C TYR A 365 10.48 -0.39 -0.08
N GLY A 366 9.85 -0.74 1.04
CA GLY A 366 8.40 -0.71 1.20
C GLY A 366 7.95 -0.06 2.50
N MET A 367 6.83 -0.55 3.02
CA MET A 367 6.17 0.02 4.20
C MET A 367 6.95 -0.15 5.51
N GLY A 368 7.89 -1.09 5.59
CA GLY A 368 8.82 -1.22 6.72
C GLY A 368 9.89 -0.13 6.77
N ILE A 369 9.76 0.92 5.95
CA ILE A 369 10.53 2.16 6.05
C ILE A 369 9.59 3.36 6.23
N THR A 370 8.47 3.39 5.50
CA THR A 370 7.59 4.56 5.48
C THR A 370 6.63 4.63 6.65
N GLN A 371 6.19 3.51 7.22
CA GLN A 371 5.20 3.49 8.31
C GLN A 371 5.84 3.52 9.70
N HIS A 372 6.76 4.46 9.89
CA HIS A 372 7.53 4.71 11.12
C HIS A 372 7.32 6.16 11.56
N ASN A 373 7.56 6.47 12.84
CA ASN A 373 7.44 7.83 13.39
C ASN A 373 8.39 8.85 12.72
N LYS A 374 9.44 8.37 12.06
CA LYS A 374 10.37 9.16 11.25
C LYS A 374 10.54 8.59 9.84
N GLY A 375 9.45 8.03 9.28
CA GLY A 375 9.47 7.41 7.95
C GLY A 375 9.96 8.36 6.85
N THR A 376 9.67 9.67 6.94
CA THR A 376 10.14 10.67 5.97
C THR A 376 11.66 10.78 6.00
N ALA A 377 12.24 10.84 7.20
CA ALA A 377 13.69 10.89 7.38
C ALA A 377 14.37 9.57 6.98
N ASN A 378 13.76 8.41 7.24
CA ASN A 378 14.28 7.11 6.79
C ASN A 378 14.39 7.05 5.27
N VAL A 379 13.38 7.54 4.54
CA VAL A 379 13.43 7.62 3.07
C VAL A 379 14.57 8.52 2.61
N ARG A 380 14.78 9.67 3.26
CA ARG A 380 15.89 10.57 2.93
C ARG A 380 17.26 9.93 3.18
N LEU A 381 17.43 9.17 4.27
CA LEU A 381 18.65 8.40 4.51
C LEU A 381 18.95 7.35 3.44
N ILE A 382 17.92 6.71 2.86
CA ILE A 382 18.10 5.80 1.71
C ILE A 382 18.61 6.58 0.49
N ALA A 383 18.03 7.75 0.22
CA ALA A 383 18.50 8.62 -0.86
C ALA A 383 19.95 9.06 -0.61
N ASP A 384 20.29 9.50 0.60
CA ASP A 384 21.64 9.92 1.00
C ASP A 384 22.66 8.80 0.76
N LEU A 385 22.34 7.57 1.15
CA LEU A 385 23.21 6.41 0.91
C LEU A 385 23.46 6.14 -0.59
N LEU A 386 22.47 6.36 -1.45
CA LEU A 386 22.63 6.28 -2.91
C LEU A 386 23.45 7.45 -3.46
N LEU A 387 23.26 8.67 -2.94
CA LEU A 387 23.98 9.87 -3.34
C LEU A 387 25.48 9.77 -3.04
N MET A 388 25.88 9.15 -1.92
CA MET A 388 27.30 8.91 -1.56
C MET A 388 28.12 8.24 -2.66
N ARG A 389 27.44 7.48 -3.55
CA ARG A 389 28.06 6.65 -4.60
C ARG A 389 27.57 7.02 -6.01
N GLY A 390 26.83 8.12 -6.16
CA GLY A 390 26.33 8.56 -7.47
C GLY A 390 25.35 7.57 -8.13
N ASN A 391 24.62 6.78 -7.33
CA ASN A 391 23.69 5.74 -7.80
C ASN A 391 22.30 6.30 -8.20
N ILE A 392 22.24 7.52 -8.72
CA ILE A 392 21.03 8.13 -9.29
C ILE A 392 21.38 8.70 -10.67
N GLY A 393 20.50 8.45 -11.65
CA GLY A 393 20.75 8.77 -13.05
C GLY A 393 21.86 7.93 -13.67
N LYS A 394 21.92 6.65 -13.29
CA LYS A 394 22.92 5.67 -13.73
C LYS A 394 22.24 4.35 -14.06
N PRO A 395 22.51 3.73 -15.23
CA PRO A 395 21.95 2.42 -15.57
C PRO A 395 22.27 1.36 -14.52
N GLY A 396 21.27 0.60 -14.11
CA GLY A 396 21.40 -0.45 -13.11
C GLY A 396 21.42 0.02 -11.65
N ALA A 397 21.14 1.30 -11.41
CA ALA A 397 21.17 1.90 -10.09
C ALA A 397 19.94 2.78 -9.84
N GLY A 398 19.61 2.98 -8.57
CA GLY A 398 18.57 3.93 -8.20
C GLY A 398 17.76 3.55 -6.98
N ILE A 399 16.78 4.40 -6.70
CA ILE A 399 15.85 4.23 -5.60
C ILE A 399 14.53 3.65 -6.12
N CYS A 400 14.07 2.57 -5.50
CA CYS A 400 12.91 1.80 -5.94
C CYS A 400 11.87 1.63 -4.80
N PRO A 401 11.03 2.64 -4.53
CA PRO A 401 9.87 2.49 -3.65
C PRO A 401 8.83 1.55 -4.24
N LEU A 402 8.49 0.49 -3.51
CA LEU A 402 7.54 -0.53 -3.93
C LEU A 402 6.11 -0.16 -3.54
N ARG A 403 5.43 0.62 -4.38
CA ARG A 403 4.06 1.08 -4.12
C ARG A 403 3.07 -0.11 -4.12
N GLY A 404 2.10 -0.11 -3.21
CA GLY A 404 1.21 -1.26 -3.00
C GLY A 404 -0.01 -1.32 -3.92
N HIS A 405 -0.84 -0.27 -3.91
CA HIS A 405 -2.07 -0.20 -4.71
C HIS A 405 -1.76 0.05 -6.19
N SER A 406 -2.49 -0.63 -7.08
CA SER A 406 -2.24 -0.66 -8.54
C SER A 406 -2.17 0.70 -9.22
N ASN A 407 -2.87 1.72 -8.72
CA ASN A 407 -2.88 3.07 -9.31
C ASN A 407 -2.69 4.21 -8.29
N VAL A 408 -2.09 3.94 -7.13
CA VAL A 408 -1.87 5.02 -6.14
C VAL A 408 -0.97 6.13 -6.69
N GLN A 409 -0.04 5.77 -7.57
CA GLN A 409 0.84 6.73 -8.22
C GLN A 409 0.04 7.62 -9.18
N GLY A 410 -0.84 7.02 -9.99
CA GLY A 410 -1.66 7.73 -10.97
C GLY A 410 -2.65 8.67 -10.31
N ASN A 411 -3.34 8.22 -9.25
CA ASN A 411 -4.22 9.07 -8.43
C ASN A 411 -3.53 10.36 -7.97
N ARG A 412 -2.32 10.24 -7.38
CA ARG A 412 -1.53 11.41 -6.94
C ARG A 412 -1.12 12.28 -8.12
N THR A 413 -0.67 11.68 -9.22
CA THR A 413 -0.30 12.39 -10.45
C THR A 413 -1.47 13.19 -11.02
N VAL A 414 -2.70 12.67 -10.98
CA VAL A 414 -3.90 13.34 -11.52
C VAL A 414 -4.66 14.22 -10.52
N GLY A 415 -4.02 14.57 -9.41
CA GLY A 415 -4.49 15.64 -8.51
C GLY A 415 -5.22 15.18 -7.25
N ILE A 416 -5.20 13.90 -6.89
CA ILE A 416 -5.65 13.43 -5.57
C ILE A 416 -4.59 13.82 -4.52
N THR A 417 -4.68 15.06 -4.04
CA THR A 417 -3.78 15.57 -3.01
C THR A 417 -4.40 16.69 -2.20
N GLU A 418 -4.18 16.61 -0.91
CA GLU A 418 -4.55 17.59 0.09
C GLU A 418 -3.61 18.80 0.10
N LYS A 419 -2.44 18.71 -0.57
CA LYS A 419 -1.43 19.75 -0.69
C LYS A 419 -1.14 20.08 -2.16
N PRO A 420 -2.13 20.56 -2.94
CA PRO A 420 -1.92 20.88 -4.36
C PRO A 420 -0.92 22.03 -4.54
N SER A 421 -0.11 21.97 -5.61
CA SER A 421 0.79 23.07 -5.93
C SER A 421 0.03 24.28 -6.49
N PRO A 422 0.51 25.51 -6.25
CA PRO A 422 -0.11 26.72 -6.83
C PRO A 422 -0.24 26.65 -8.36
N GLN A 423 0.76 26.06 -9.03
CA GLN A 423 0.73 25.90 -10.49
C GLN A 423 -0.40 24.98 -10.96
N PHE A 424 -0.64 23.88 -10.25
CA PHE A 424 -1.72 22.96 -10.58
C PHE A 424 -3.09 23.62 -10.40
N LEU A 425 -3.29 24.37 -9.30
CA LEU A 425 -4.51 25.14 -9.07
C LEU A 425 -4.73 26.22 -10.15
N ALA A 426 -3.68 26.93 -10.56
CA ALA A 426 -3.75 27.91 -11.64
C ALA A 426 -4.14 27.25 -12.99
N ASN A 427 -3.63 26.04 -13.27
CA ASN A 427 -4.01 25.28 -14.46
C ASN A 427 -5.48 24.87 -14.42
N LEU A 428 -5.98 24.38 -13.27
CA LEU A 428 -7.40 24.07 -13.11
C LEU A 428 -8.28 25.29 -13.35
N GLN A 429 -7.94 26.43 -12.75
CA GLN A 429 -8.70 27.67 -12.94
C GLN A 429 -8.72 28.10 -14.42
N ARG A 430 -7.57 28.01 -15.11
CA ARG A 430 -7.47 28.36 -16.54
C ARG A 430 -8.33 27.46 -17.42
N VAL A 431 -8.34 26.15 -17.16
CA VAL A 431 -9.03 25.15 -18.01
C VAL A 431 -10.52 25.13 -17.74
N PHE A 432 -10.94 25.20 -16.47
CA PHE A 432 -12.33 24.98 -16.06
C PHE A 432 -13.10 26.25 -15.69
N GLY A 433 -12.40 27.37 -15.46
CA GLY A 433 -13.03 28.67 -15.24
C GLY A 433 -13.70 28.87 -13.87
N PHE A 434 -13.49 27.96 -12.92
CA PHE A 434 -13.83 28.16 -11.50
C PHE A 434 -12.57 28.50 -10.68
N THR A 435 -12.74 29.14 -9.53
CA THR A 435 -11.64 29.44 -8.61
C THR A 435 -11.44 28.27 -7.65
N PRO A 436 -10.36 27.49 -7.75
CA PRO A 436 -10.14 26.37 -6.83
C PRO A 436 -9.68 26.87 -5.44
N PRO A 437 -9.95 26.09 -4.37
CA PRO A 437 -9.50 26.40 -3.02
C PRO A 437 -7.97 26.45 -2.93
N GLN A 438 -7.44 27.46 -2.23
CA GLN A 438 -6.00 27.69 -2.10
C GLN A 438 -5.39 27.02 -0.87
N GLU A 439 -6.18 26.78 0.17
CA GLU A 439 -5.71 26.19 1.43
C GLU A 439 -5.49 24.69 1.28
N HIS A 440 -4.52 24.14 2.01
CA HIS A 440 -4.34 22.69 2.10
C HIS A 440 -5.52 22.08 2.85
N GLY A 441 -5.94 20.89 2.41
CA GLY A 441 -7.01 20.14 3.08
C GLY A 441 -6.50 19.06 4.01
N HIS A 442 -7.41 18.16 4.37
CA HIS A 442 -7.14 17.03 5.26
C HIS A 442 -6.50 15.84 4.55
N ASP A 443 -5.43 15.30 5.16
CA ASP A 443 -4.94 13.95 4.91
C ASP A 443 -5.82 12.92 5.65
N ALA A 444 -5.58 11.63 5.44
CA ALA A 444 -6.37 10.55 6.06
C ALA A 444 -6.50 10.66 7.59
N VAL A 445 -5.43 11.02 8.30
CA VAL A 445 -5.46 11.13 9.78
C VAL A 445 -6.23 12.37 10.20
N LYS A 446 -5.97 13.52 9.57
CA LYS A 446 -6.70 14.76 9.85
C LYS A 446 -8.18 14.64 9.54
N ALA A 447 -8.54 13.98 8.45
CA ALA A 447 -9.92 13.72 8.09
C ALA A 447 -10.61 12.91 9.20
N LEU A 448 -9.95 11.86 9.71
CA LEU A 448 -10.51 11.09 10.82
C LEU A 448 -10.60 11.90 12.13
N GLN A 449 -9.63 12.76 12.42
CA GLN A 449 -9.67 13.67 13.57
C GLN A 449 -10.86 14.63 13.45
N ALA A 450 -11.03 15.27 12.30
CA ALA A 450 -12.17 16.16 12.03
C ALA A 450 -13.52 15.44 12.14
N MET A 451 -13.61 14.16 11.72
CA MET A 451 -14.81 13.34 11.94
C MET A 451 -15.07 13.04 13.44
N ILE A 452 -14.00 12.79 14.22
CA ILE A 452 -14.11 12.54 15.66
C ILE A 452 -14.56 13.82 16.39
N GLU A 453 -14.08 14.98 15.95
CA GLU A 453 -14.39 16.29 16.52
C GLU A 453 -15.76 16.83 16.05
N GLY A 454 -16.35 16.20 15.04
CA GLY A 454 -17.64 16.60 14.47
C GLY A 454 -17.56 17.78 13.50
N GLU A 455 -16.34 18.14 13.06
CA GLU A 455 -16.09 19.17 12.06
C GLU A 455 -16.42 18.64 10.65
N SER A 456 -15.99 17.41 10.34
CA SER A 456 -16.38 16.74 9.11
C SER A 456 -17.73 16.02 9.29
N LYS A 457 -18.69 16.36 8.44
CA LYS A 457 -20.08 15.87 8.46
C LYS A 457 -20.38 14.90 7.33
N ALA A 458 -19.61 14.90 6.25
CA ALA A 458 -19.81 13.98 5.14
C ALA A 458 -18.51 13.32 4.67
N LEU A 459 -18.61 12.06 4.29
CA LEU A 459 -17.52 11.29 3.69
C LEU A 459 -17.99 10.64 2.39
N LEU A 460 -17.30 10.96 1.29
CA LEU A 460 -17.48 10.31 0.00
C LEU A 460 -16.26 9.44 -0.28
N CYS A 461 -16.46 8.12 -0.36
CA CYS A 461 -15.40 7.15 -0.62
C CYS A 461 -15.44 6.66 -2.07
N LEU A 462 -14.44 7.01 -2.88
CA LEU A 462 -14.14 6.35 -4.15
C LEU A 462 -13.33 5.08 -3.89
N GLY A 463 -14.05 4.01 -3.55
CA GLY A 463 -13.48 2.73 -3.15
C GLY A 463 -12.99 2.70 -1.69
N GLY A 464 -12.38 1.57 -1.35
CA GLY A 464 -11.67 1.35 -0.08
C GLY A 464 -12.56 1.00 1.12
N ASN A 465 -11.88 0.74 2.24
CA ASN A 465 -12.48 0.36 3.52
C ASN A 465 -11.86 1.28 4.60
N PHE A 466 -12.11 2.58 4.46
CA PHE A 466 -11.39 3.67 5.14
C PHE A 466 -11.23 3.41 6.64
N ALA A 467 -12.33 3.22 7.37
CA ALA A 467 -12.31 3.10 8.82
C ALA A 467 -11.54 1.87 9.33
N VAL A 468 -11.50 0.78 8.54
CA VAL A 468 -10.74 -0.44 8.88
C VAL A 468 -9.25 -0.29 8.55
N ALA A 469 -8.92 0.49 7.51
CA ALA A 469 -7.54 0.76 7.14
C ALA A 469 -6.86 1.73 8.13
N MET A 470 -7.62 2.65 8.70
CA MET A 470 -7.15 3.63 9.69
C MET A 470 -6.62 2.96 10.97
N PRO A 471 -5.68 3.61 11.69
CA PRO A 471 -5.31 3.21 13.05
C PRO A 471 -6.47 3.53 14.02
N ASP A 472 -6.45 2.91 15.20
CA ASP A 472 -7.40 3.20 16.29
C ASP A 472 -8.88 3.02 15.89
N SER A 473 -9.27 1.78 15.58
CA SER A 473 -10.66 1.46 15.18
C SER A 473 -11.70 1.79 16.27
N GLU A 474 -11.30 1.82 17.54
CA GLU A 474 -12.20 2.19 18.65
C GLU A 474 -12.68 3.64 18.54
N ARG A 475 -11.84 4.53 17.98
CA ARG A 475 -12.24 5.90 17.65
C ARG A 475 -12.81 6.03 16.24
N ALA A 476 -12.25 5.28 15.27
CA ALA A 476 -12.67 5.41 13.88
C ALA A 476 -14.12 4.95 13.64
N PHE A 477 -14.54 3.84 14.26
CA PHE A 477 -15.87 3.28 14.00
C PHE A 477 -17.01 4.16 14.55
N PRO A 478 -16.92 4.73 15.77
CA PRO A 478 -17.90 5.71 16.23
C PRO A 478 -17.93 6.98 15.38
N ALA A 479 -16.76 7.49 14.94
CA ALA A 479 -16.68 8.70 14.13
C ALA A 479 -17.46 8.56 12.81
N MET A 480 -17.30 7.43 12.11
CA MET A 480 -18.08 7.13 10.90
C MET A 480 -19.60 7.18 11.13
N ARG A 481 -20.07 6.65 12.27
CA ARG A 481 -21.51 6.64 12.62
C ARG A 481 -22.04 8.03 12.99
N GLY A 482 -21.15 8.96 13.33
CA GLY A 482 -21.49 10.34 13.69
C GLY A 482 -21.80 11.24 12.48
N LEU A 483 -21.41 10.82 11.27
CA LEU A 483 -21.58 11.60 10.04
C LEU A 483 -23.06 11.86 9.70
N ASP A 484 -23.31 12.97 9.03
CA ASP A 484 -24.60 13.27 8.40
C ASP A 484 -24.78 12.46 7.11
N LEU A 485 -23.72 12.29 6.33
CA LEU A 485 -23.72 11.55 5.07
C LEU A 485 -22.48 10.67 4.91
N SER A 486 -22.68 9.39 4.59
CA SER A 486 -21.61 8.50 4.12
C SER A 486 -21.98 7.91 2.75
N VAL A 487 -21.14 8.13 1.75
CA VAL A 487 -21.31 7.58 0.40
C VAL A 487 -20.15 6.64 0.10
N HIS A 488 -20.45 5.42 -0.33
CA HIS A 488 -19.45 4.42 -0.67
C HIS A 488 -19.61 3.95 -2.10
N ILE A 489 -18.61 4.21 -2.94
CA ILE A 489 -18.49 3.61 -4.27
C ILE A 489 -17.67 2.33 -4.10
N GLY A 490 -18.20 1.17 -4.47
CA GLY A 490 -17.49 -0.08 -4.24
C GLY A 490 -18.07 -1.29 -4.95
N THR A 491 -17.26 -2.35 -5.08
CA THR A 491 -17.63 -3.56 -5.82
C THR A 491 -18.26 -4.64 -4.94
N LYS A 492 -17.94 -4.66 -3.64
CA LYS A 492 -18.36 -5.66 -2.66
C LYS A 492 -18.71 -5.01 -1.32
N LEU A 493 -19.49 -5.72 -0.51
CA LEU A 493 -19.76 -5.31 0.87
C LEU A 493 -18.47 -5.35 1.70
N ASN A 494 -18.20 -4.31 2.47
CA ASN A 494 -17.13 -4.28 3.46
C ASN A 494 -17.64 -3.66 4.77
N ARG A 495 -16.82 -3.70 5.82
CA ARG A 495 -17.21 -3.21 7.15
C ARG A 495 -17.53 -1.73 7.20
N SER A 496 -16.79 -0.88 6.47
CA SER A 496 -17.07 0.57 6.44
C SER A 496 -18.48 0.86 5.95
N HIS A 497 -19.02 0.08 5.02
CA HIS A 497 -20.41 0.22 4.54
C HIS A 497 -21.47 -0.02 5.62
N LEU A 498 -21.10 -0.74 6.69
CA LEU A 498 -21.99 -1.10 7.81
C LEU A 498 -21.83 -0.16 9.00
N LEU A 499 -20.86 0.76 8.97
CA LEU A 499 -20.70 1.83 9.95
C LEU A 499 -21.62 3.00 9.57
N VAL A 500 -22.91 2.73 9.55
CA VAL A 500 -23.93 3.63 8.97
C VAL A 500 -24.00 4.99 9.67
N ALA A 501 -23.95 6.04 8.86
CA ALA A 501 -24.20 7.44 9.19
C ALA A 501 -25.71 7.74 9.26
N LYS A 502 -26.11 9.00 9.50
CA LYS A 502 -27.53 9.41 9.42
C LYS A 502 -28.14 9.08 8.06
N GLU A 503 -27.40 9.36 6.99
CA GLU A 503 -27.70 8.93 5.63
C GLU A 503 -26.53 8.12 5.11
N THR A 504 -26.77 6.86 4.70
CA THR A 504 -25.73 6.01 4.10
C THR A 504 -26.17 5.52 2.75
N ILE A 505 -25.35 5.76 1.72
CA ILE A 505 -25.62 5.36 0.34
C ILE A 505 -24.44 4.54 -0.19
N ILE A 506 -24.73 3.39 -0.78
CA ILE A 506 -23.73 2.51 -1.40
C ILE A 506 -24.01 2.47 -2.90
N LEU A 507 -23.02 2.84 -3.70
CA LEU A 507 -23.09 2.95 -5.16
C LEU A 507 -22.21 1.87 -5.78
N PRO A 508 -22.77 0.76 -6.28
CA PRO A 508 -21.98 -0.29 -6.86
C PRO A 508 -21.39 0.14 -8.21
N CYS A 509 -20.08 -0.10 -8.36
CA CYS A 509 -19.36 0.24 -9.59
C CYS A 509 -18.95 -0.99 -10.39
N LEU A 510 -18.58 -0.76 -11.65
CA LEU A 510 -17.82 -1.73 -12.45
C LEU A 510 -16.46 -1.99 -11.80
N GLY A 511 -16.07 -3.27 -11.77
CA GLY A 511 -14.72 -3.72 -11.50
C GLY A 511 -13.85 -3.63 -12.75
N ARG A 512 -12.55 -3.65 -12.58
CA ARG A 512 -11.59 -3.44 -13.69
C ARG A 512 -11.62 -4.57 -14.73
N THR A 513 -12.10 -5.74 -14.33
CA THR A 513 -12.29 -6.91 -15.20
C THR A 513 -13.52 -6.81 -16.11
N GLU A 514 -14.46 -5.93 -15.80
CA GLU A 514 -15.76 -5.81 -16.47
C GLU A 514 -15.70 -4.85 -17.68
N LEU A 515 -16.54 -5.12 -18.67
CA LEU A 515 -16.66 -4.31 -19.88
C LEU A 515 -17.31 -2.97 -19.54
N ASP A 516 -16.64 -1.88 -19.89
CA ASP A 516 -17.16 -0.52 -19.77
C ASP A 516 -17.67 -0.05 -21.15
N LEU A 517 -19.00 0.08 -21.29
CA LEU A 517 -19.67 0.58 -22.49
C LEU A 517 -20.31 1.94 -22.18
N GLN A 518 -19.86 2.97 -22.90
CA GLN A 518 -20.42 4.31 -22.85
C GLN A 518 -21.04 4.66 -24.22
N GLU A 519 -21.55 5.89 -24.36
CA GLU A 519 -22.26 6.33 -25.59
C GLU A 519 -21.42 6.15 -26.86
N THR A 520 -20.11 6.44 -26.80
CA THR A 520 -19.18 6.28 -27.93
C THR A 520 -18.69 4.84 -28.13
N GLY A 521 -19.15 3.90 -27.30
CA GLY A 521 -18.77 2.50 -27.33
C GLY A 521 -17.84 2.11 -26.17
N ARG A 522 -17.03 1.07 -26.39
CA ARG A 522 -16.16 0.50 -25.37
C ARG A 522 -15.07 1.48 -24.95
N GLN A 523 -14.94 1.68 -23.65
CA GLN A 523 -13.91 2.54 -23.06
C GLN A 523 -12.75 1.74 -22.46
N SER A 524 -11.64 2.42 -22.26
CA SER A 524 -10.51 1.97 -21.45
C SER A 524 -10.16 3.05 -20.44
N ILE A 525 -9.88 2.63 -19.21
CA ILE A 525 -9.29 3.49 -18.19
C ILE A 525 -7.77 3.42 -18.27
N THR A 526 -7.08 4.32 -17.57
CA THR A 526 -5.63 4.30 -17.45
C THR A 526 -5.17 4.25 -16.00
N VAL A 527 -3.99 3.65 -15.79
CA VAL A 527 -3.31 3.56 -14.49
C VAL A 527 -1.83 3.92 -14.65
N GLU A 528 -1.17 4.28 -13.55
CA GLU A 528 0.26 4.52 -13.44
C GLU A 528 0.89 3.58 -12.39
N ASP A 529 1.91 2.83 -12.79
CA ASP A 529 2.60 1.85 -11.95
C ASP A 529 3.76 2.44 -11.11
N SER A 530 4.45 1.59 -10.35
CA SER A 530 5.56 2.01 -9.46
C SER A 530 6.80 2.54 -10.19
N MET A 531 6.94 2.25 -11.48
CA MET A 531 8.04 2.72 -12.35
C MET A 531 7.62 3.90 -13.23
N SER A 532 6.44 4.47 -12.94
CA SER A 532 5.87 5.63 -13.62
C SER A 532 5.44 5.36 -15.07
N MET A 533 5.11 4.10 -15.39
CA MET A 533 4.47 3.78 -16.67
C MET A 533 2.97 4.02 -16.57
N VAL A 534 2.44 4.82 -17.49
CA VAL A 534 1.01 5.06 -17.68
C VAL A 534 0.52 4.20 -18.84
N HIS A 535 -0.44 3.30 -18.57
CA HIS A 535 -0.98 2.38 -19.57
C HIS A 535 -2.49 2.20 -19.46
N ALA A 536 -3.10 1.78 -20.58
CA ALA A 536 -4.51 1.48 -20.65
C ALA A 536 -4.85 0.15 -19.97
N SER A 537 -6.06 0.06 -19.44
CA SER A 537 -6.65 -1.14 -18.86
C SER A 537 -8.12 -1.20 -19.27
N SER A 538 -8.54 -2.32 -19.86
CA SER A 538 -9.90 -2.51 -20.36
C SER A 538 -10.39 -3.93 -20.12
N GLY A 539 -11.33 -4.05 -19.18
CA GLY A 539 -12.06 -5.28 -18.90
C GLY A 539 -12.88 -5.77 -20.10
N LYS A 540 -13.24 -7.05 -20.07
CA LYS A 540 -14.01 -7.74 -21.12
C LYS A 540 -15.11 -8.64 -20.57
N LEU A 541 -15.21 -8.80 -19.26
CA LEU A 541 -16.27 -9.60 -18.65
C LEU A 541 -17.59 -8.86 -18.74
N LYS A 542 -18.69 -9.61 -18.87
CA LYS A 542 -20.02 -9.01 -18.73
C LYS A 542 -20.16 -8.46 -17.29
N PRO A 543 -20.66 -7.22 -17.11
CA PRO A 543 -20.93 -6.69 -15.79
C PRO A 543 -21.82 -7.63 -14.96
N GLY A 544 -21.53 -7.71 -13.66
CA GLY A 544 -22.19 -8.60 -12.71
C GLY A 544 -23.66 -8.26 -12.48
N SER A 545 -24.10 -7.08 -12.91
CA SER A 545 -25.49 -6.61 -13.00
C SER A 545 -25.59 -5.57 -14.13
N PRO A 546 -26.73 -5.48 -14.85
CA PRO A 546 -26.96 -4.41 -15.83
C PRO A 546 -27.12 -3.02 -15.19
N GLU A 547 -27.29 -2.92 -13.88
CA GLU A 547 -27.43 -1.65 -13.15
C GLU A 547 -26.11 -1.00 -12.74
N LEU A 548 -24.97 -1.71 -12.92
CA LEU A 548 -23.67 -1.18 -12.57
C LEU A 548 -23.30 -0.01 -13.48
N ARG A 549 -22.73 1.05 -12.88
CA ARG A 549 -22.15 2.19 -13.60
C ARG A 549 -20.63 2.23 -13.40
N SER A 550 -19.91 2.83 -14.34
CA SER A 550 -18.47 3.06 -14.20
C SER A 550 -18.18 4.08 -13.11
N GLU A 551 -16.98 4.03 -12.50
CA GLU A 551 -16.58 5.05 -11.51
C GLU A 551 -16.68 6.48 -12.07
N PRO A 552 -16.22 6.80 -13.30
CA PRO A 552 -16.41 8.12 -13.90
C PRO A 552 -17.89 8.53 -13.98
N ALA A 553 -18.79 7.64 -14.42
CA ALA A 553 -20.22 7.93 -14.51
C ALA A 553 -20.87 8.19 -13.15
N ILE A 554 -20.42 7.49 -12.10
CA ILE A 554 -20.89 7.70 -10.72
C ILE A 554 -20.44 9.06 -10.21
N VAL A 555 -19.16 9.40 -10.39
CA VAL A 555 -18.60 10.70 -9.99
C VAL A 555 -19.33 11.84 -10.72
N ALA A 556 -19.51 11.74 -12.04
CA ALA A 556 -20.26 12.72 -12.83
C ALA A 556 -21.71 12.88 -12.33
N GLY A 557 -22.39 11.77 -12.02
CA GLY A 557 -23.74 11.80 -11.47
C GLY A 557 -23.84 12.54 -10.14
N MET A 558 -22.91 12.29 -9.22
CA MET A 558 -22.83 13.03 -7.95
C MET A 558 -22.50 14.52 -8.16
N ALA A 559 -21.55 14.82 -9.04
CA ALA A 559 -21.12 16.18 -9.35
C ALA A 559 -22.27 17.01 -9.92
N MET A 560 -22.96 16.50 -10.95
CA MET A 560 -24.13 17.18 -11.54
C MET A 560 -25.27 17.38 -10.55
N ALA A 561 -25.50 16.37 -9.71
CA ALA A 561 -26.55 16.47 -8.71
C ALA A 561 -26.19 17.44 -7.58
N THR A 562 -24.92 17.81 -7.39
CA THR A 562 -24.45 18.68 -6.31
C THR A 562 -24.19 20.11 -6.80
N LEU A 563 -23.47 20.26 -7.90
CA LEU A 563 -22.97 21.51 -8.49
C LEU A 563 -23.91 22.02 -9.58
N THR A 564 -25.05 22.61 -9.19
CA THR A 564 -26.10 23.03 -10.15
C THR A 564 -25.66 24.12 -11.12
N GLU A 565 -24.62 24.87 -10.76
CA GLU A 565 -24.06 25.97 -11.58
C GLU A 565 -22.76 25.57 -12.30
N SER A 566 -22.39 24.29 -12.29
CA SER A 566 -21.16 23.82 -12.95
C SER A 566 -21.23 24.06 -14.46
N LYS A 567 -20.13 24.60 -15.01
CA LYS A 567 -19.97 24.79 -16.47
C LYS A 567 -19.36 23.57 -17.13
N ILE A 568 -18.94 22.59 -16.35
CA ILE A 568 -18.30 21.36 -16.83
C ILE A 568 -19.38 20.45 -17.39
N ASN A 569 -19.24 20.04 -18.65
CA ASN A 569 -20.18 19.12 -19.27
C ASN A 569 -19.86 17.66 -18.84
N TRP A 570 -20.22 17.33 -17.61
CA TRP A 570 -19.96 16.03 -16.99
C TRP A 570 -20.45 14.84 -17.82
N LEU A 571 -21.64 14.94 -18.43
CA LEU A 571 -22.17 13.87 -19.30
C LEU A 571 -21.31 13.66 -20.54
N ALA A 572 -20.86 14.74 -21.19
CA ALA A 572 -19.99 14.63 -22.35
C ALA A 572 -18.64 14.00 -22.00
N LEU A 573 -18.11 14.23 -20.79
CA LEU A 573 -16.85 13.63 -20.35
C LEU A 573 -16.96 12.12 -20.14
N VAL A 574 -18.06 11.64 -19.55
CA VAL A 574 -18.22 10.19 -19.30
C VAL A 574 -18.73 9.42 -20.52
N ALA A 575 -19.29 10.11 -21.52
CA ALA A 575 -19.64 9.51 -22.80
C ALA A 575 -18.42 9.05 -23.62
N ASP A 576 -17.25 9.66 -23.38
CA ASP A 576 -15.99 9.39 -24.10
C ASP A 576 -14.78 9.78 -23.26
N TYR A 577 -14.02 8.79 -22.77
CA TYR A 577 -12.90 9.02 -21.87
C TYR A 577 -11.70 9.68 -22.54
N ASP A 578 -11.64 9.75 -23.87
CA ASP A 578 -10.62 10.55 -24.55
C ASP A 578 -10.72 12.02 -24.12
N ARG A 579 -11.93 12.52 -23.88
CA ARG A 579 -12.17 13.91 -23.46
C ARG A 579 -11.67 14.18 -22.05
N ILE A 580 -11.73 13.18 -21.17
CA ILE A 580 -11.17 13.29 -19.82
C ILE A 580 -9.64 13.36 -19.92
N ARG A 581 -9.04 12.50 -20.74
CA ARG A 581 -7.58 12.48 -20.98
C ARG A 581 -7.08 13.75 -21.66
N ASP A 582 -7.84 14.34 -22.58
CA ASP A 582 -7.53 15.65 -23.18
C ASP A 582 -7.50 16.77 -22.13
N LEU A 583 -8.38 16.71 -21.12
CA LEU A 583 -8.37 17.67 -20.01
C LEU A 583 -7.22 17.44 -19.03
N ILE A 584 -6.84 16.18 -18.79
CA ILE A 584 -5.64 15.85 -18.01
C ILE A 584 -4.40 16.43 -18.70
N GLU A 585 -4.25 16.19 -20.01
CA GLU A 585 -3.16 16.72 -20.84
C GLU A 585 -3.08 18.26 -20.76
N GLN A 586 -4.21 18.95 -20.82
CA GLN A 586 -4.25 20.41 -20.70
C GLN A 586 -3.92 20.95 -19.31
N THR A 587 -4.03 20.12 -18.26
CA THR A 587 -3.93 20.55 -16.86
C THR A 587 -2.59 20.15 -16.23
N ILE A 588 -2.04 18.99 -16.60
CA ILE A 588 -0.92 18.35 -15.92
C ILE A 588 0.22 18.07 -16.91
N PRO A 589 1.43 18.65 -16.70
CA PRO A 589 2.58 18.39 -17.56
C PRO A 589 2.99 16.91 -17.63
N GLY A 590 3.54 16.49 -18.77
CA GLY A 590 4.05 15.13 -19.01
C GLY A 590 3.06 14.18 -19.67
N PHE A 591 1.78 14.58 -19.77
CA PHE A 591 0.71 13.85 -20.47
C PHE A 591 0.57 14.22 -21.95
N ASP A 592 1.56 14.86 -22.55
CA ASP A 592 1.51 15.28 -23.97
C ASP A 592 1.09 14.12 -24.88
N HIS A 593 0.12 14.35 -25.76
CA HIS A 593 -0.49 13.37 -26.66
C HIS A 593 -1.04 12.13 -25.92
N TYR A 594 -1.73 12.32 -24.79
CA TYR A 594 -2.15 11.25 -23.88
C TYR A 594 -2.90 10.14 -24.62
N ASN A 595 -3.93 10.53 -25.37
CA ASN A 595 -4.81 9.61 -26.10
C ASN A 595 -4.06 8.79 -27.16
N GLN A 596 -3.04 9.36 -27.79
CA GLN A 596 -2.24 8.62 -28.78
C GLN A 596 -1.29 7.65 -28.08
N ARG A 597 -0.63 8.09 -27.00
CA ARG A 597 0.41 7.32 -26.31
C ARG A 597 -0.13 6.08 -25.61
N ILE A 598 -1.32 6.13 -25.01
CA ILE A 598 -1.92 4.95 -24.36
C ILE A 598 -2.48 3.91 -25.33
N ARG A 599 -2.60 4.24 -26.62
CA ARG A 599 -2.95 3.27 -27.68
C ARG A 599 -1.74 2.46 -28.13
N HIS A 600 -0.51 2.90 -27.79
CA HIS A 600 0.66 2.07 -27.98
C HIS A 600 0.73 1.02 -26.86
N PRO A 601 0.99 -0.27 -27.19
CA PRO A 601 1.18 -1.31 -26.18
C PRO A 601 2.21 -0.91 -25.13
N GLY A 602 1.86 -1.02 -23.85
CA GLY A 602 2.71 -0.59 -22.72
C GLY A 602 2.60 0.90 -22.38
N GLY A 603 1.90 1.70 -23.18
CA GLY A 603 1.65 3.10 -22.92
C GLY A 603 2.92 3.96 -22.93
N PHE A 604 3.15 4.75 -21.90
CA PHE A 604 4.30 5.66 -21.84
C PHE A 604 4.82 5.89 -20.42
N ARG A 605 6.12 6.21 -20.30
CA ARG A 605 6.71 6.61 -19.02
C ARG A 605 6.52 8.11 -18.77
N MET A 606 6.12 8.47 -17.56
CA MET A 606 6.14 9.87 -17.11
C MET A 606 7.58 10.40 -17.05
N PRO A 607 7.82 11.70 -17.29
CA PRO A 607 9.14 12.30 -17.13
C PRO A 607 9.70 12.11 -15.71
N LEU A 608 10.96 11.67 -15.61
CA LEU A 608 11.67 11.45 -14.34
C LEU A 608 13.04 12.15 -14.35
N PRO A 609 13.11 13.49 -14.21
CA PRO A 609 14.34 14.25 -14.36
C PRO A 609 15.57 13.72 -13.58
N PRO A 610 15.43 13.15 -12.36
CA PRO A 610 16.56 12.54 -11.64
C PRO A 610 17.25 11.39 -12.38
N THR A 611 16.58 10.69 -13.31
CA THR A 611 17.23 9.66 -14.13
C THR A 611 18.24 10.24 -15.13
N GLU A 612 18.16 11.55 -15.36
CA GLU A 612 19.08 12.34 -16.20
C GLU A 612 19.93 13.29 -15.34
N ARG A 613 19.93 13.11 -14.00
CA ARG A 613 20.60 13.97 -13.01
C ARG A 613 20.19 15.45 -13.09
N ILE A 614 18.94 15.68 -13.49
CA ILE A 614 18.27 16.97 -13.42
C ILE A 614 17.48 16.99 -12.11
N TRP A 615 17.78 17.96 -11.25
CA TRP A 615 17.21 18.02 -9.89
C TRP A 615 16.18 19.14 -9.79
N PRO A 616 14.87 18.84 -9.82
CA PRO A 616 13.82 19.84 -9.64
C PRO A 616 13.65 20.23 -8.16
N THR A 617 14.77 20.37 -7.44
CA THR A 617 14.83 20.95 -6.10
C THR A 617 14.99 22.46 -6.21
N PRO A 618 14.67 23.24 -5.16
CA PRO A 618 14.89 24.69 -5.16
C PRO A 618 16.35 25.11 -5.41
N THR A 619 17.31 24.23 -5.11
CA THR A 619 18.75 24.48 -5.28
C THR A 619 19.29 24.04 -6.65
N GLY A 620 18.51 23.29 -7.43
CA GLY A 620 18.98 22.63 -8.64
C GLY A 620 19.99 21.51 -8.37
N LYS A 621 20.12 21.03 -7.12
CA LYS A 621 21.01 19.94 -6.69
C LYS A 621 20.26 18.90 -5.86
N ALA A 622 20.73 17.66 -5.87
CA ALA A 622 20.29 16.65 -4.90
C ALA A 622 20.76 17.04 -3.48
N MET A 623 19.96 16.76 -2.46
CA MET A 623 20.18 17.24 -1.11
C MET A 623 20.44 16.08 -0.15
N PHE A 624 21.60 16.12 0.51
CA PHE A 624 21.86 15.28 1.68
C PHE A 624 21.03 15.75 2.87
N SER A 625 20.66 14.81 3.75
CA SER A 625 19.92 15.11 4.98
C SER A 625 20.66 14.64 6.22
N VAL A 626 20.48 15.33 7.34
CA VAL A 626 20.97 14.89 8.65
C VAL A 626 19.80 14.26 9.40
N PHE A 627 20.04 13.07 9.96
CA PHE A 627 19.12 12.44 10.90
C PHE A 627 19.70 12.58 12.30
N ASP A 628 19.10 13.41 13.14
CA ASP A 628 19.60 13.66 14.50
C ASP A 628 19.51 12.39 15.37
N GLY A 629 20.68 11.93 15.85
CA GLY A 629 20.81 10.72 16.67
C GLY A 629 20.58 9.44 15.87
N VAL A 630 19.91 8.46 16.47
CA VAL A 630 19.59 7.15 15.84
C VAL A 630 18.16 6.67 16.13
N HIS A 631 17.40 7.43 16.92
CA HIS A 631 16.08 7.01 17.39
C HIS A 631 14.98 7.45 16.43
N GLU A 632 14.27 6.48 15.86
CA GLU A 632 13.05 6.71 15.07
C GLU A 632 11.80 6.86 15.92
N ASN A 633 11.79 6.17 17.05
CA ASN A 633 10.61 6.00 17.87
C ASN A 633 10.63 6.89 19.09
N GLN A 634 9.43 7.18 19.61
CA GLN A 634 9.32 7.64 20.99
C GLN A 634 9.93 6.59 21.92
N GLN A 635 10.80 7.06 22.80
CA GLN A 635 11.42 6.25 23.84
C GLN A 635 10.40 6.00 24.95
N VAL A 636 10.24 4.73 25.29
CA VAL A 636 9.35 4.26 26.35
C VAL A 636 10.18 3.35 27.25
N GLU A 637 10.16 3.61 28.54
CA GLU A 637 10.91 2.83 29.52
C GLU A 637 10.25 1.46 29.76
N GLY A 638 11.09 0.48 30.12
CA GLY A 638 10.68 -0.89 30.43
C GLY A 638 11.33 -1.90 29.50
N HIS A 639 12.04 -2.88 30.07
CA HIS A 639 12.63 -3.99 29.33
C HIS A 639 11.56 -4.90 28.72
N GLU A 640 10.33 -4.85 29.24
CA GLU A 640 9.16 -5.59 28.77
C GLU A 640 8.47 -4.97 27.54
N VAL A 641 8.90 -3.77 27.12
CA VAL A 641 8.29 -3.06 25.98
C VAL A 641 8.80 -3.64 24.67
N MET A 642 7.86 -4.15 23.88
CA MET A 642 8.12 -4.71 22.55
C MET A 642 7.73 -3.71 21.46
N ARG A 643 8.36 -3.82 20.28
CA ARG A 643 7.95 -3.05 19.09
C ARG A 643 7.03 -3.90 18.22
N LEU A 644 5.77 -3.47 18.08
CA LEU A 644 4.78 -4.11 17.24
C LEU A 644 4.96 -3.68 15.79
N VAL A 645 5.03 -4.66 14.90
CA VAL A 645 4.83 -4.50 13.46
C VAL A 645 3.50 -5.12 13.05
N THR A 646 2.64 -4.35 12.38
CA THR A 646 1.48 -4.92 11.71
C THR A 646 1.87 -5.38 10.32
N LEU A 647 1.39 -6.54 9.87
CA LEU A 647 1.76 -7.11 8.57
C LEU A 647 0.56 -7.73 7.85
N ARG A 648 0.71 -7.94 6.54
CA ARG A 648 -0.27 -8.65 5.71
C ARG A 648 0.01 -10.15 5.75
N SER A 649 -1.06 -10.95 5.79
CA SER A 649 -0.93 -12.37 5.50
C SER A 649 -0.72 -12.62 4.01
N HIS A 650 -0.26 -13.82 3.66
CA HIS A 650 -0.13 -14.23 2.26
C HIS A 650 -1.45 -14.21 1.48
N ASP A 651 -2.55 -14.66 2.10
CA ASP A 651 -3.88 -14.73 1.47
C ASP A 651 -4.72 -13.48 1.75
N GLN A 652 -4.11 -12.32 1.56
CA GLN A 652 -4.72 -11.02 1.82
C GLN A 652 -4.20 -9.97 0.84
N TYR A 653 -5.07 -9.01 0.50
CA TYR A 653 -4.68 -7.79 -0.19
C TYR A 653 -5.32 -6.56 0.45
N ASN A 654 -4.50 -5.71 1.07
CA ASN A 654 -4.98 -4.63 1.93
C ASN A 654 -6.01 -5.17 2.94
N THR A 655 -7.17 -4.55 3.12
CA THR A 655 -8.21 -5.03 4.04
C THR A 655 -8.98 -6.24 3.50
N THR A 656 -8.78 -6.62 2.23
CA THR A 656 -9.46 -7.78 1.64
C THR A 656 -8.76 -9.06 2.02
N ILE A 657 -9.47 -9.93 2.73
CA ILE A 657 -8.98 -11.24 3.15
C ILE A 657 -9.49 -12.28 2.13
N TYR A 658 -8.58 -12.99 1.47
CA TYR A 658 -8.94 -14.04 0.50
C TYR A 658 -9.09 -15.41 1.17
N ALA A 659 -8.35 -15.65 2.25
CA ALA A 659 -8.48 -16.81 3.11
C ALA A 659 -7.89 -16.51 4.51
N MET A 660 -8.19 -17.38 5.47
CA MET A 660 -7.67 -17.29 6.83
C MET A 660 -6.27 -17.89 6.99
N ASP A 661 -5.58 -18.15 5.88
CA ASP A 661 -4.27 -18.79 5.84
C ASP A 661 -3.15 -17.76 5.61
N ASP A 662 -2.01 -18.02 6.24
CA ASP A 662 -0.70 -17.52 5.85
C ASP A 662 0.24 -18.72 5.71
N ARG A 663 0.19 -19.33 4.53
CA ARG A 663 0.98 -20.52 4.21
C ARG A 663 2.47 -20.30 4.48
N TYR A 664 3.01 -19.13 4.13
CA TYR A 664 4.44 -18.85 4.24
C TYR A 664 4.90 -18.67 5.69
N ARG A 665 4.00 -18.26 6.59
CA ARG A 665 4.27 -18.19 8.03
C ARG A 665 3.79 -19.41 8.82
N GLY A 666 3.19 -20.39 8.15
CA GLY A 666 2.74 -21.62 8.78
C GLY A 666 1.46 -21.46 9.61
N VAL A 667 0.60 -20.51 9.24
CA VAL A 667 -0.67 -20.24 9.94
C VAL A 667 -1.83 -20.60 9.03
N PHE A 668 -2.81 -21.35 9.53
CA PHE A 668 -3.90 -21.92 8.75
C PHE A 668 -5.21 -21.85 9.54
N GLY A 669 -6.28 -21.38 8.87
CA GLY A 669 -7.61 -21.26 9.43
C GLY A 669 -7.75 -20.21 10.54
N ARG A 670 -6.74 -19.34 10.74
CA ARG A 670 -6.74 -18.37 11.84
C ARG A 670 -5.84 -17.17 11.57
N ARG A 671 -6.15 -16.05 12.24
CA ARG A 671 -5.40 -14.78 12.14
C ARG A 671 -5.18 -14.12 13.52
N ASP A 672 -5.61 -14.75 14.59
CA ASP A 672 -5.50 -14.27 15.96
C ASP A 672 -4.14 -14.65 16.59
N VAL A 673 -3.04 -14.31 15.90
CA VAL A 673 -1.67 -14.69 16.29
C VAL A 673 -0.77 -13.48 16.51
N LEU A 674 0.15 -13.61 17.47
CA LEU A 674 1.26 -12.69 17.70
C LEU A 674 2.58 -13.45 17.56
N PHE A 675 3.35 -13.13 16.52
CA PHE A 675 4.69 -13.68 16.32
C PHE A 675 5.69 -12.99 17.24
N MET A 676 6.50 -13.78 17.95
CA MET A 676 7.48 -13.25 18.90
C MET A 676 8.72 -14.16 18.96
N ASN A 677 9.87 -13.57 19.25
CA ASN A 677 11.13 -14.29 19.36
C ASN A 677 11.11 -15.24 20.59
N GLU A 678 11.70 -16.43 20.45
CA GLU A 678 11.69 -17.44 21.51
C GLU A 678 12.53 -17.04 22.74
N GLN A 679 13.58 -16.23 22.57
CA GLN A 679 14.37 -15.67 23.67
C GLN A 679 13.58 -14.61 24.43
N ASP A 680 12.96 -13.66 23.71
CA ASP A 680 12.09 -12.65 24.34
C ASP A 680 10.93 -13.32 25.11
N MET A 681 10.38 -14.42 24.58
CA MET A 681 9.36 -15.20 25.30
C MET A 681 9.89 -15.74 26.63
N ALA A 682 11.07 -16.37 26.60
CA ALA A 682 11.68 -16.95 27.79
C ALA A 682 12.02 -15.87 28.83
N GLU A 683 12.56 -14.74 28.39
CA GLU A 683 12.89 -13.60 29.26
C GLU A 683 11.65 -12.99 29.92
N LEU A 684 10.52 -12.93 29.20
CA LEU A 684 9.26 -12.38 29.68
C LEU A 684 8.31 -13.42 30.30
N GLY A 685 8.72 -14.69 30.43
CA GLY A 685 7.93 -15.76 31.07
C GLY A 685 6.75 -16.29 30.24
N PHE A 686 6.78 -16.09 28.92
CA PHE A 686 5.78 -16.60 27.98
C PHE A 686 6.20 -17.93 27.34
N GLU A 687 5.21 -18.67 26.84
CA GLU A 687 5.42 -19.92 26.11
C GLU A 687 4.63 -19.92 24.78
N HIS A 688 5.15 -20.61 23.77
CA HIS A 688 4.42 -20.85 22.50
C HIS A 688 3.03 -21.43 22.76
N GLY A 689 1.99 -20.76 22.27
CA GLY A 689 0.58 -21.11 22.46
C GLY A 689 -0.14 -20.38 23.59
N ASP A 690 0.55 -19.55 24.37
CA ASP A 690 -0.09 -18.73 25.40
C ASP A 690 -1.10 -17.76 24.78
N ARG A 691 -2.18 -17.49 25.50
CA ARG A 691 -3.13 -16.43 25.17
C ARG A 691 -2.71 -15.17 25.91
N VAL A 692 -2.54 -14.08 25.18
CA VAL A 692 -2.08 -12.79 25.71
C VAL A 692 -3.04 -11.67 25.34
N ASP A 693 -3.03 -10.62 26.17
CA ASP A 693 -3.56 -9.32 25.81
C ASP A 693 -2.40 -8.39 25.47
N ILE A 694 -2.62 -7.56 24.45
CA ILE A 694 -1.65 -6.58 23.97
C ILE A 694 -2.20 -5.20 24.29
N ARG A 695 -1.39 -4.33 24.87
CA ARG A 695 -1.75 -2.95 25.18
C ARG A 695 -0.71 -1.98 24.67
N SER A 696 -1.13 -0.79 24.26
CA SER A 696 -0.20 0.29 23.97
C SER A 696 0.70 0.56 25.18
N ALA A 697 2.00 0.73 24.93
CA ALA A 697 2.96 1.12 25.95
C ALA A 697 3.14 2.64 26.04
N LEU A 698 2.52 3.40 25.12
CA LEU A 698 2.63 4.85 25.06
C LEU A 698 1.93 5.52 26.27
N PRO A 699 2.54 6.55 26.88
CA PRO A 699 1.89 7.31 27.95
C PRO A 699 0.56 7.94 27.47
N GLY A 700 -0.49 7.89 28.30
CA GLY A 700 -1.80 8.48 27.99
C GLY A 700 -2.65 7.69 26.99
N HIS A 701 -2.18 6.51 26.55
CA HIS A 701 -2.82 5.68 25.55
C HIS A 701 -3.39 4.40 26.17
N HIS A 702 -4.56 3.97 25.69
CA HIS A 702 -5.34 2.87 26.29
C HIS A 702 -5.71 1.76 25.31
N GLN A 703 -5.27 1.88 24.05
CA GLN A 703 -5.55 0.93 22.98
C GLN A 703 -5.14 -0.49 23.41
N ARG A 704 -6.00 -1.46 23.11
CA ARG A 704 -5.85 -2.85 23.53
C ARG A 704 -6.36 -3.80 22.45
N LEU A 705 -5.69 -4.94 22.33
CA LEU A 705 -6.11 -6.08 21.53
C LEU A 705 -6.06 -7.32 22.39
N ASP A 706 -7.20 -7.97 22.53
CA ASP A 706 -7.40 -9.03 23.49
C ASP A 706 -7.34 -10.42 22.88
N ASP A 707 -6.92 -11.36 23.73
CA ASP A 707 -7.04 -12.78 23.47
C ASP A 707 -6.34 -13.26 22.19
N ILE A 708 -5.06 -12.91 22.06
CA ILE A 708 -4.22 -13.26 20.92
C ILE A 708 -3.33 -14.45 21.27
N THR A 709 -3.16 -15.38 20.33
CA THR A 709 -2.33 -16.58 20.53
C THR A 709 -0.88 -16.29 20.19
N LEU A 710 0.01 -16.50 21.15
CA LEU A 710 1.43 -16.24 21.01
C LEU A 710 2.12 -17.37 20.23
N VAL A 711 2.85 -17.03 19.18
CA VAL A 711 3.53 -17.98 18.28
C VAL A 711 5.03 -17.69 18.24
N ALA A 712 5.83 -18.61 18.80
CA ALA A 712 7.29 -18.56 18.67
C ALA A 712 7.69 -18.52 17.19
N TYR A 713 8.44 -17.49 16.79
CA TYR A 713 8.79 -17.23 15.41
C TYR A 713 10.21 -16.66 15.30
N ASN A 714 10.84 -16.85 14.14
CA ASN A 714 12.13 -16.26 13.85
C ASN A 714 11.96 -14.79 13.44
N ILE A 715 11.84 -13.92 14.43
CA ILE A 715 11.74 -12.47 14.30
C ILE A 715 12.84 -11.80 15.13
N ALA A 716 13.26 -10.60 14.73
CA ALA A 716 14.28 -9.83 15.45
C ALA A 716 13.91 -9.66 16.95
N PRO A 717 14.85 -9.85 17.89
CA PRO A 717 14.62 -9.61 19.31
C PRO A 717 14.07 -8.20 19.60
N GLY A 718 13.20 -8.08 20.61
CA GLY A 718 12.50 -6.85 20.94
C GLY A 718 11.40 -6.45 19.93
N THR A 719 11.07 -7.32 18.97
CA THR A 719 10.03 -7.10 17.95
C THR A 719 8.96 -8.18 18.02
N VAL A 720 7.69 -7.77 17.89
CA VAL A 720 6.54 -8.67 17.75
C VAL A 720 5.74 -8.31 16.51
N ALA A 721 5.04 -9.29 15.91
CA ALA A 721 4.25 -9.04 14.70
C ALA A 721 2.83 -9.62 14.77
N ALA A 722 1.85 -8.86 14.31
CA ALA A 722 0.45 -9.28 14.22
C ALA A 722 -0.17 -8.89 12.87
N TYR A 723 -1.27 -9.56 12.50
CA TYR A 723 -1.92 -9.27 11.23
C TYR A 723 -2.69 -7.94 11.26
N TYR A 724 -2.58 -7.21 10.15
CA TYR A 724 -3.45 -6.11 9.76
C TYR A 724 -4.70 -6.68 9.06
N PRO A 725 -5.90 -6.08 9.21
CA PRO A 725 -6.20 -4.88 9.98
C PRO A 725 -6.44 -5.11 11.48
N GLU A 726 -6.47 -6.36 11.95
CA GLU A 726 -6.87 -6.69 13.33
C GLU A 726 -6.05 -5.95 14.39
N ALA A 727 -4.74 -5.81 14.16
CA ALA A 727 -3.82 -5.13 15.08
C ALA A 727 -3.77 -3.60 14.95
N ASN A 728 -4.47 -2.99 13.99
CA ASN A 728 -4.46 -1.52 13.82
C ASN A 728 -5.04 -0.77 15.01
N VAL A 729 -5.92 -1.42 15.78
CA VAL A 729 -6.46 -0.85 17.01
C VAL A 729 -5.36 -0.45 17.99
N LEU A 730 -4.19 -1.13 17.97
CA LEU A 730 -3.07 -0.87 18.87
C LEU A 730 -2.22 0.34 18.49
N VAL A 731 -2.44 0.92 17.31
CA VAL A 731 -1.70 2.09 16.82
C VAL A 731 -2.54 3.33 17.15
N PRO A 732 -2.08 4.25 18.01
CA PRO A 732 -2.79 5.49 18.23
C PRO A 732 -2.82 6.38 17.00
N LEU A 733 -3.90 7.15 16.86
CA LEU A 733 -4.12 8.03 15.72
C LEU A 733 -3.07 9.15 15.60
N ASP A 734 -2.50 9.61 16.71
CA ASP A 734 -1.49 10.68 16.79
C ASP A 734 -0.04 10.18 16.78
N TYR A 735 0.15 8.84 16.76
CA TYR A 735 1.45 8.18 16.65
C TYR A 735 1.82 7.98 15.17
N LEU A 736 2.38 9.04 14.59
CA LEU A 736 2.62 9.19 13.15
C LEU A 736 3.91 9.97 12.86
N ASP A 737 4.39 9.87 11.62
CA ASP A 737 5.41 10.74 11.05
C ASP A 737 4.87 12.17 10.88
N LYS A 738 5.44 13.13 11.60
CA LYS A 738 4.89 14.50 11.70
C LYS A 738 4.96 15.30 10.39
N GLU A 739 5.85 14.95 9.47
CA GLU A 739 5.96 15.63 8.18
C GLU A 739 4.93 15.12 7.17
N SER A 740 4.77 13.80 7.09
CA SER A 740 3.92 13.13 6.10
C SER A 740 2.51 12.81 6.57
N GLY A 741 2.27 12.76 7.89
CA GLY A 741 1.00 12.31 8.46
C GLY A 741 0.83 10.79 8.49
N THR A 742 1.83 10.01 8.02
CA THR A 742 1.72 8.55 7.95
C THR A 742 1.73 7.90 9.34
N PRO A 743 0.72 7.07 9.69
CA PRO A 743 0.71 6.36 10.96
C PRO A 743 1.82 5.31 11.08
N SER A 744 2.30 5.13 12.30
CA SER A 744 3.47 4.29 12.61
C SER A 744 3.10 2.83 12.86
N TYR A 745 2.63 2.17 11.82
CA TYR A 745 2.18 0.78 11.86
C TYR A 745 3.30 -0.26 12.07
N LYS A 746 4.58 0.14 11.98
CA LYS A 746 5.73 -0.76 11.96
C LYS A 746 6.67 -0.58 13.15
N SER A 747 6.26 0.16 14.19
CA SER A 747 7.10 0.32 15.39
C SER A 747 6.33 0.74 16.65
N ALA A 748 5.01 0.52 16.69
CA ALA A 748 4.17 0.89 17.83
C ALA A 748 4.64 0.15 19.11
N PRO A 749 4.96 0.85 20.21
CA PRO A 749 5.42 0.18 21.41
C PRO A 749 4.25 -0.43 22.17
N VAL A 750 4.39 -1.69 22.57
CA VAL A 750 3.34 -2.47 23.23
C VAL A 750 3.87 -3.23 24.45
N ARG A 751 2.96 -3.51 25.39
CA ARG A 751 3.17 -4.45 26.51
C ARG A 751 2.26 -5.64 26.36
N LEU A 752 2.76 -6.81 26.76
CA LEU A 752 2.03 -8.06 26.75
C LEU A 752 1.63 -8.44 28.18
N THR A 753 0.42 -8.95 28.36
CA THR A 753 -0.03 -9.53 29.62
C THR A 753 -0.57 -10.92 29.37
N LEU A 754 -0.13 -11.89 30.17
CA LEU A 754 -0.65 -13.25 30.07
C LEU A 754 -2.14 -13.25 30.42
N ARG A 755 -2.99 -13.73 29.50
CA ARG A 755 -4.40 -13.96 29.74
C ARG A 755 -4.65 -15.39 30.23
N SER A 756 -4.09 -16.38 29.54
CA SER A 756 -4.28 -17.79 29.86
C SER A 756 -3.18 -18.67 29.25
N LYS A 757 -2.83 -19.75 29.94
CA LYS A 757 -1.95 -20.81 29.41
C LYS A 757 -2.73 -21.85 28.56
N GLU A 758 -4.05 -21.74 28.48
CA GLU A 758 -4.89 -22.63 27.67
C GLU A 758 -4.70 -22.38 26.18
N ILE A 759 -4.62 -23.45 25.40
CA ILE A 759 -4.53 -23.36 23.94
C ILE A 759 -5.90 -23.03 23.36
N ARG A 760 -5.99 -21.91 22.63
CA ARG A 760 -7.21 -21.54 21.92
C ARG A 760 -7.48 -22.51 20.77
N ALA A 761 -8.68 -23.09 20.75
CA ALA A 761 -9.13 -23.93 19.66
C ALA A 761 -9.34 -23.10 18.38
N LEU A 762 -9.17 -23.74 17.21
CA LEU A 762 -9.64 -23.16 15.95
C LEU A 762 -11.16 -22.99 16.06
N THR A 763 -11.64 -21.77 15.92
CA THR A 763 -13.08 -21.56 15.78
C THR A 763 -13.48 -22.21 14.46
N ALA A 764 -14.41 -23.17 14.50
CA ALA A 764 -14.95 -23.74 13.27
C ALA A 764 -15.55 -22.57 12.47
N LEU A 765 -15.00 -22.31 11.28
CA LEU A 765 -15.63 -21.44 10.29
C LEU A 765 -17.04 -22.02 10.08
N ARG A 766 -18.06 -21.35 10.62
CA ARG A 766 -19.47 -21.74 10.42
C ARG A 766 -19.96 -21.21 9.10
#